data_AF-A0A0G1P5F3-F1
#
_entry.id   AF-A0A0G1P5F3-F1
#
_cell.length_a   1.000
_cell.length_b   1.000
_cell.length_c   1.000
_cell.angle_alpha   90.00
_cell.angle_beta   90.00
_cell.angle_gamma   90.00
#
_symmetry.space_group_name_H-M   'P 1'
#
loop_
_entity.id
_entity.type
_entity.pdbx_description
1 polymer ?
#
loop_
_entity_poly.entity_id
_entity_poly.type
_entity_poly.pdbx_seq_one_letter_code
_entity_poly.pdbx_strand_id
1 'polypeptide(L)'
;PTGKISIEKVKAGDRVITAVGKGYTSSSLVTKVMKSTKKTRFITLTTETGKKIITTDNHKMFCLIPGRKYGTEKFFYVYLMQRRNLGWRMGTTNDLAQRLKLERSADRIIAIKACTSEEEARYYETTLSLIYGIPLYPFKPRKQMVLTGQWLNKLFKEIDTQSRVGKLAKDLGIDLNSHHFCLGGVVRGESDRAKVLLKMCVRRYRTTWARNRLLINPIFSHEVGIETSSLTSLKLLRQAGLELIRAKRGWKVRKAFKDLSEAGKFAQKLVKITGAIFEAKFDVGKRDGMARQALVMPTGNVFLGMRIPILRNYEIVYEQVVARKEHVEEATVYDLEVAGAHNYIANNVVVHNSIYRWRGAAISNVIQFRKTYKKAKLVTLVQNYRSTQGILDRAYDLIQHNNPDRLEVAEKIDKKLISVRKIAGDKIEFIHADRVENEAEAVAKKIKELNISPRDIAILVRANAHAESFMRALSRHDIPYQFLGPGQLFQQPEVKDLIAYLRVLYNFTDNASFYRLLSMSFFAIPIRELVLLSNSAKRQNTSLFEAAETSQLESVKNLVNLISKHLEASRTDTAGQILYNFLQATGMLQAMLDYKDPITPAQAQNISKFFNKIKSFESTHQDASVRAVVDWLDLSMELGESPLATDSDWTQNDSVNILTIHSAKGLEFPVVFLVNLVGQRFPTSERKEPIPIPDELIKEILPTGDFHLQEERRLFYVGMTRAKDKLFFTAADFYGEGKREKKLSPFIAESLGLTMNYKLITNNQQLTLLDYQPIPTPRPTMNHELTTINYLSYSQIQTFLDCPLHYKARYILKLPTTPSAALSFGIAVHGSLKDIFTLPTKDVTAILKKNWVPEGYLNKKHEQEYFTKGEKILTHFLEHEYDPKHQPSLLEEMFTVPLNPMLKIGGKIDRVDVLENGQIEIIDYKTGKIPKDREKTAVDDLQLSFYSLAATILKTDPFNKKPEDIKLTLLYLEENTRFSTTRSAAQLEQAKQQILNYADQISRSDFKCTGKYCANCEFKILCDFKTD
;
A
#
# COMPACT_ATOMS: atom_id res chain seq x y z
N PRO A 1 -1.70 8.46 -51.48
CA PRO A 1 -0.75 7.60 -52.23
C PRO A 1 -0.82 7.78 -53.75
N THR A 2 -1.92 8.36 -54.26
CA THR A 2 -2.23 8.59 -55.68
C THR A 2 -1.80 9.96 -56.21
N GLY A 3 -1.15 10.79 -55.41
CA GLY A 3 -0.72 12.14 -55.80
C GLY A 3 -0.46 13.06 -54.60
N LYS A 4 -0.09 14.32 -54.88
CA LYS A 4 0.02 15.38 -53.86
C LYS A 4 -1.35 16.01 -53.64
N ILE A 5 -1.73 16.18 -52.38
CA ILE A 5 -3.00 16.81 -51.97
C ILE A 5 -2.67 17.90 -50.95
N SER A 6 -3.38 19.03 -51.01
CA SER A 6 -3.25 20.07 -49.98
C SER A 6 -3.72 19.53 -48.63
N ILE A 7 -2.98 19.82 -47.56
CA ILE A 7 -3.27 19.29 -46.21
C ILE A 7 -4.69 19.64 -45.73
N GLU A 8 -5.23 20.76 -46.22
CA GLU A 8 -6.58 21.26 -45.89
C GLU A 8 -7.70 20.40 -46.47
N LYS A 9 -7.41 19.63 -47.52
CA LYS A 9 -8.38 18.76 -48.21
C LYS A 9 -8.38 17.33 -47.68
N VAL A 10 -7.45 16.98 -46.79
CA VAL A 10 -7.32 15.64 -46.20
C VAL A 10 -8.44 15.41 -45.18
N LYS A 11 -9.11 14.27 -45.25
CA LYS A 11 -10.20 13.85 -44.36
C LYS A 11 -9.85 12.55 -43.62
N ALA A 12 -10.57 12.28 -42.52
CA ALA A 12 -10.52 10.97 -41.88
C ALA A 12 -11.00 9.89 -42.86
N GLY A 13 -10.27 8.78 -42.97
CA GLY A 13 -10.48 7.73 -43.96
C GLY A 13 -9.53 7.80 -45.16
N ASP A 14 -8.88 8.94 -45.41
CA ASP A 14 -7.90 9.06 -46.49
C ASP A 14 -6.62 8.26 -46.18
N ARG A 15 -5.92 7.81 -47.23
CA ARG A 15 -4.63 7.12 -47.09
C ARG A 15 -3.46 8.06 -47.35
N VAL A 16 -2.56 8.19 -46.38
CA VAL A 16 -1.31 8.96 -46.51
C VAL A 16 -0.11 8.03 -46.58
N ILE A 17 0.99 8.52 -47.18
CA ILE A 17 2.25 7.77 -47.21
C ILE A 17 2.95 7.97 -45.86
N THR A 18 3.42 6.87 -45.29
CA THR A 18 4.07 6.81 -43.98
C THR A 18 5.40 6.09 -44.06
N ALA A 19 6.39 6.51 -43.27
CA ALA A 19 7.62 5.76 -43.06
C ALA A 19 7.37 4.61 -42.09
N VAL A 20 7.86 3.41 -42.42
CA VAL A 20 7.60 2.20 -41.61
C VAL A 20 8.86 1.56 -41.05
N GLY A 21 10.03 2.18 -41.23
CA GLY A 21 11.30 1.73 -40.70
C GLY A 21 12.28 1.24 -41.78
N LYS A 22 13.59 1.32 -41.53
CA LYS A 22 14.70 0.94 -42.44
C LYS A 22 14.66 1.63 -43.81
N GLY A 23 14.11 2.84 -43.91
CA GLY A 23 14.00 3.58 -45.16
C GLY A 23 12.83 3.19 -46.07
N TYR A 24 11.94 2.29 -45.62
CA TYR A 24 10.79 1.86 -46.41
C TYR A 24 9.55 2.70 -46.12
N THR A 25 8.66 2.75 -47.10
CA THR A 25 7.37 3.44 -47.03
C THR A 25 6.19 2.47 -47.17
N SER A 26 5.05 2.87 -46.61
CA SER A 26 3.77 2.21 -46.78
C SER A 26 2.65 3.24 -46.81
N SER A 27 1.40 2.80 -47.00
CA SER A 27 0.21 3.64 -46.90
C SER A 27 -0.57 3.30 -45.64
N SER A 28 -0.89 4.31 -44.83
CA SER A 28 -1.69 4.16 -43.61
C SER A 28 -2.91 5.08 -43.65
N LEU A 29 -3.98 4.69 -42.96
CA LEU A 29 -5.23 5.45 -42.88
C LEU A 29 -5.08 6.63 -41.91
N VAL A 30 -5.59 7.79 -42.31
CA VAL A 30 -5.80 8.94 -41.43
C VAL A 30 -7.05 8.65 -40.59
N THR A 31 -6.87 8.54 -39.28
CA THR A 31 -7.97 8.28 -38.34
C THR A 31 -8.66 9.58 -37.93
N LYS A 32 -7.90 10.67 -37.82
CA LYS A 32 -8.42 11.97 -37.37
C LYS A 32 -7.67 13.12 -38.01
N VAL A 33 -8.38 14.21 -38.29
CA VAL A 33 -7.82 15.48 -38.76
C VAL A 33 -8.20 16.55 -37.76
N MET A 34 -7.21 17.26 -37.23
CA MET A 34 -7.40 18.34 -36.26
C MET A 34 -6.94 19.66 -36.90
N LYS A 35 -7.75 20.70 -36.69
CA LYS A 35 -7.51 22.05 -37.20
C LYS A 35 -7.57 23.02 -36.03
N SER A 36 -6.51 23.80 -35.82
CA SER A 36 -6.49 24.85 -34.80
C SER A 36 -5.81 26.11 -35.30
N THR A 37 -6.46 27.26 -35.18
CA THR A 37 -5.86 28.57 -35.44
C THR A 37 -5.17 29.04 -34.17
N LYS A 38 -3.87 29.31 -34.23
CA LYS A 38 -3.08 29.76 -33.08
C LYS A 38 -2.01 30.76 -33.53
N LYS A 39 -1.80 31.81 -32.71
CA LYS A 39 -0.65 32.70 -32.83
C LYS A 39 0.54 32.05 -32.14
N THR A 40 1.48 31.52 -32.93
CA THR A 40 2.63 30.75 -32.41
C THR A 40 3.89 31.05 -33.21
N ARG A 41 5.04 30.64 -32.67
CA ARG A 41 6.32 30.69 -33.39
C ARG A 41 6.38 29.58 -34.43
N PHE A 42 6.43 29.98 -35.70
CA PHE A 42 6.60 29.09 -36.84
C PHE A 42 8.06 29.02 -37.26
N ILE A 43 8.53 27.80 -37.50
CA ILE A 43 9.88 27.52 -37.97
C ILE A 43 9.77 26.88 -39.35
N THR A 44 10.37 27.55 -40.33
CA THR A 44 10.51 27.08 -41.70
C THR A 44 11.89 26.47 -41.88
N LEU A 45 11.95 25.17 -42.14
CA LEU A 45 13.17 24.43 -42.44
C LEU A 45 13.26 24.19 -43.95
N THR A 46 14.42 24.49 -44.54
CA THR A 46 14.73 24.22 -45.95
C THR A 46 15.91 23.25 -46.05
N THR A 47 15.75 22.19 -46.86
CA THR A 47 16.78 21.19 -47.11
C THR A 47 17.64 21.52 -48.35
N GLU A 48 18.76 20.83 -48.54
CA GLU A 48 19.70 21.02 -49.67
C GLU A 48 19.05 20.99 -51.07
N THR A 49 18.04 20.12 -51.27
CA THR A 49 17.26 19.96 -52.49
C THR A 49 16.07 20.93 -52.58
N GLY A 50 16.01 21.92 -51.69
CA GLY A 50 14.99 22.97 -51.70
C GLY A 50 13.63 22.57 -51.13
N LYS A 51 13.51 21.42 -50.46
CA LYS A 51 12.25 21.01 -49.80
C LYS A 51 12.02 21.88 -48.57
N LYS A 52 10.80 22.41 -48.44
CA LYS A 52 10.40 23.34 -47.38
C LYS A 52 9.29 22.75 -46.53
N ILE A 53 9.49 22.77 -45.21
CA ILE A 53 8.48 22.40 -44.24
C ILE A 53 8.32 23.53 -43.22
N ILE A 54 7.07 23.89 -42.93
CA ILE A 54 6.69 24.91 -41.95
C ILE A 54 5.98 24.19 -40.82
N THR A 55 6.48 24.36 -39.60
CA THR A 55 5.88 23.73 -38.41
C THR A 55 5.94 24.69 -37.23
N THR A 56 5.10 24.45 -36.22
CA THR A 56 5.24 25.10 -34.92
C THR A 56 6.53 24.63 -34.24
N ASP A 57 7.13 25.48 -33.42
CA ASP A 57 8.31 25.17 -32.59
C ASP A 57 8.24 23.83 -31.83
N ASN A 58 7.07 23.49 -31.29
CA ASN A 58 6.84 22.29 -30.47
C ASN A 58 6.49 21.03 -31.29
N HIS A 59 6.36 21.14 -32.62
CA HIS A 59 6.01 19.99 -33.45
C HIS A 59 7.16 18.97 -33.44
N LYS A 60 6.85 17.68 -33.22
CA LYS A 60 7.89 16.65 -33.17
C LYS A 60 8.39 16.31 -34.57
N MET A 61 9.69 16.40 -34.74
CA MET A 61 10.41 16.09 -35.97
C MET A 61 11.37 14.91 -35.72
N PHE A 62 11.70 14.22 -36.81
CA PHE A 62 12.76 13.22 -36.81
C PHE A 62 14.06 13.87 -37.27
N CYS A 63 15.09 13.79 -36.45
CA CYS A 63 16.36 14.45 -36.72
C CYS A 63 17.54 13.50 -36.48
N LEU A 64 18.41 13.36 -37.48
CA LEU A 64 19.69 12.68 -37.39
C LEU A 64 20.79 13.72 -37.19
N ILE A 65 21.57 13.53 -36.13
CA ILE A 65 22.71 14.40 -35.83
C ILE A 65 23.95 13.83 -36.51
N PRO A 66 24.62 14.60 -37.38
CA PRO A 66 25.85 14.18 -38.03
C PRO A 66 27.02 14.07 -37.03
N GLY A 67 28.04 13.28 -37.37
CA GLY A 67 29.31 13.22 -36.63
C GLY A 67 30.51 13.20 -37.59
N ARG A 68 31.73 13.30 -37.05
CA ARG A 68 33.01 13.51 -37.78
C ARG A 68 33.18 12.79 -39.11
N LYS A 69 32.78 11.51 -39.23
CA LYS A 69 32.96 10.71 -40.46
C LYS A 69 32.16 11.23 -41.66
N TYR A 70 31.25 12.18 -41.46
CA TYR A 70 30.24 12.51 -42.46
C TYR A 70 30.00 14.01 -42.65
N GLY A 71 31.05 14.82 -42.45
CA GLY A 71 31.14 16.23 -42.89
C GLY A 71 30.37 17.21 -42.03
N THR A 72 30.98 17.71 -40.95
CA THR A 72 30.52 18.92 -40.23
C THR A 72 31.66 19.89 -39.99
N GLU A 73 32.47 20.16 -40.99
CA GLU A 73 33.46 21.24 -40.91
C GLU A 73 32.85 22.63 -41.18
N LYS A 74 31.58 22.70 -41.62
CA LYS A 74 30.90 23.96 -42.00
C LYS A 74 30.04 24.61 -40.91
N PHE A 75 29.72 23.93 -39.81
CA PHE A 75 28.82 24.45 -38.77
C PHE A 75 29.38 24.26 -37.37
N PHE A 76 29.32 25.32 -36.58
CA PHE A 76 29.69 25.34 -35.17
C PHE A 76 28.42 25.48 -34.32
N TYR A 77 28.29 24.65 -33.30
CA TYR A 77 27.16 24.67 -32.39
C TYR A 77 27.57 25.27 -31.06
N VAL A 78 26.80 26.25 -30.60
CA VAL A 78 26.77 26.61 -29.18
C VAL A 78 25.88 25.59 -28.48
N TYR A 79 26.36 25.00 -27.39
CA TYR A 79 25.68 23.93 -26.68
C TYR A 79 25.62 24.18 -25.18
N LEU A 80 24.62 23.56 -24.57
CA LEU A 80 24.50 23.31 -23.14
C LEU A 80 24.82 21.85 -22.85
N MET A 81 25.59 21.61 -21.79
CA MET A 81 25.96 20.27 -21.35
C MET A 81 25.57 20.10 -19.90
N GLN A 82 24.88 19.01 -19.58
CA GLN A 82 24.36 18.74 -18.24
C GLN A 82 25.13 17.61 -17.56
N ARG A 83 25.39 17.78 -16.27
CA ARG A 83 25.73 16.72 -15.32
C ARG A 83 24.70 16.74 -14.19
N ARG A 84 23.90 15.69 -14.05
CA ARG A 84 22.73 15.65 -13.15
C ARG A 84 23.01 16.08 -11.71
N ASN A 85 24.19 15.76 -11.19
CA ASN A 85 24.57 16.05 -9.80
C ASN A 85 25.27 17.41 -9.61
N LEU A 86 25.58 18.14 -10.69
CA LEU A 86 26.37 19.38 -10.64
C LEU A 86 25.75 20.55 -11.42
N GLY A 87 24.83 20.31 -12.36
CA GLY A 87 24.14 21.36 -13.12
C GLY A 87 24.56 21.44 -14.59
N TRP A 88 24.58 22.65 -15.13
CA TRP A 88 24.79 22.93 -16.55
C TRP A 88 26.01 23.80 -16.83
N ARG A 89 26.62 23.59 -17.99
CA ARG A 89 27.67 24.45 -18.55
C ARG A 89 27.41 24.75 -20.02
N MET A 90 27.96 25.85 -20.51
CA MET A 90 27.91 26.22 -21.93
C MET A 90 29.25 25.95 -22.61
N GLY A 91 29.21 25.76 -23.94
CA GLY A 91 30.39 25.50 -24.74
C GLY A 91 30.14 25.66 -26.23
N THR A 92 31.21 25.64 -27.05
CA THR A 92 31.11 25.51 -28.51
C THR A 92 31.76 24.23 -29.04
N THR A 93 31.20 23.68 -30.12
CA THR A 93 31.77 22.52 -30.83
C THR A 93 31.22 22.36 -32.25
N ASN A 94 31.99 21.77 -33.14
CA ASN A 94 31.55 21.31 -34.46
C ASN A 94 30.99 19.86 -34.46
N ASP A 95 31.18 19.09 -33.39
CA ASP A 95 30.64 17.73 -33.24
C ASP A 95 30.16 17.49 -31.79
N LEU A 96 28.84 17.59 -31.61
CA LEU A 96 28.17 17.41 -30.32
C LEU A 96 28.44 16.02 -29.70
N ALA A 97 28.44 14.97 -30.53
CA ALA A 97 28.60 13.60 -30.06
C ALA A 97 30.03 13.33 -29.61
N GLN A 98 31.02 13.80 -30.37
CA GLN A 98 32.42 13.70 -29.98
C GLN A 98 32.72 14.54 -28.74
N ARG A 99 32.16 15.76 -28.66
CA ARG A 99 32.40 16.64 -27.53
C ARG A 99 31.95 16.01 -26.21
N LEU A 100 30.76 15.43 -26.18
CA LEU A 100 30.28 14.70 -24.99
C LEU A 100 31.11 13.44 -24.71
N LYS A 101 31.64 12.75 -25.73
CA LYS A 101 32.53 11.59 -25.55
C LYS A 101 33.90 11.95 -24.96
N LEU A 102 34.41 13.15 -25.21
CA LEU A 102 35.62 13.68 -24.60
C LEU A 102 35.37 14.06 -23.13
N GLU A 103 34.21 14.65 -22.84
CA GLU A 103 33.82 15.07 -21.49
C GLU A 103 32.90 14.02 -20.83
N ARG A 104 33.46 12.83 -20.59
CA ARG A 104 32.71 11.65 -20.10
C ARG A 104 32.01 11.84 -18.75
N SER A 105 32.26 12.92 -18.02
CA SER A 105 31.59 13.27 -16.76
C SER A 105 30.17 13.82 -16.97
N ALA A 106 29.85 14.35 -18.14
CA ALA A 106 28.52 14.86 -18.47
C ALA A 106 27.59 13.76 -18.98
N ASP A 107 26.28 13.96 -18.83
CA ASP A 107 25.26 12.96 -19.15
C ASP A 107 24.64 13.19 -20.53
N ARG A 108 24.33 14.46 -20.86
CA ARG A 108 23.73 14.87 -22.13
C ARG A 108 24.22 16.24 -22.61
N ILE A 109 24.11 16.45 -23.91
CA ILE A 109 24.45 17.69 -24.61
C ILE A 109 23.28 18.14 -25.50
N ILE A 110 23.02 19.44 -25.53
CA ILE A 110 21.91 20.08 -26.24
C ILE A 110 22.48 21.28 -27.00
N ALA A 111 22.35 21.32 -28.32
CA ALA A 111 22.66 22.51 -29.09
C ALA A 111 21.59 23.57 -28.86
N ILE A 112 22.02 24.83 -28.72
CA ILE A 112 21.11 25.99 -28.58
C ILE A 112 21.17 26.94 -29.78
N LYS A 113 22.27 26.91 -30.52
CA LYS A 113 22.44 27.70 -31.75
C LYS A 113 23.42 27.00 -32.68
N ALA A 114 23.21 27.16 -33.98
CA ALA A 114 24.16 26.77 -35.01
C ALA A 114 24.66 28.02 -35.74
N CYS A 115 25.96 28.10 -35.94
CA CYS A 115 26.70 29.21 -36.53
C CYS A 115 27.52 28.69 -37.71
N THR A 116 27.84 29.55 -38.66
CA THR A 116 28.65 29.18 -39.84
C THR A 116 30.15 29.30 -39.61
N SER A 117 30.56 30.11 -38.63
CA SER A 117 31.97 30.27 -38.22
C SER A 117 32.18 29.98 -36.73
N GLU A 118 33.41 29.65 -36.35
CA GLU A 118 33.76 29.45 -34.94
C GLU A 118 33.67 30.77 -34.16
N GLU A 119 34.11 31.87 -34.78
CA GLU A 119 34.07 33.22 -34.21
C GLU A 119 32.65 33.62 -33.80
N GLU A 120 31.68 33.39 -34.69
CA GLU A 120 30.27 33.66 -34.41
C GLU A 120 29.76 32.77 -33.25
N ALA A 121 30.16 31.50 -33.20
CA ALA A 121 29.81 30.62 -32.10
C ALA A 121 30.40 31.09 -30.76
N ARG A 122 31.66 31.58 -30.76
CA ARG A 122 32.33 32.14 -29.57
C ARG A 122 31.70 33.44 -29.09
N TYR A 123 31.29 34.29 -30.02
CA TYR A 123 30.52 35.49 -29.73
C TYR A 123 29.24 35.11 -28.95
N TYR A 124 28.40 34.22 -29.50
CA TYR A 124 27.16 33.82 -28.83
C TYR A 124 27.39 33.05 -27.52
N GLU A 125 28.41 32.19 -27.43
CA GLU A 125 28.81 31.53 -26.18
C GLU A 125 29.08 32.55 -25.08
N THR A 126 29.90 33.56 -25.38
CA THR A 126 30.29 34.59 -24.42
C THR A 126 29.11 35.48 -24.04
N THR A 127 28.36 35.97 -25.03
CA THR A 127 27.20 36.85 -24.81
C THR A 127 26.12 36.14 -23.99
N LEU A 128 25.75 34.90 -24.33
CA LEU A 128 24.74 34.15 -23.58
C LEU A 128 25.24 33.75 -22.19
N SER A 129 26.53 33.43 -22.05
CA SER A 129 27.15 33.18 -20.75
C SER A 129 27.05 34.40 -19.83
N LEU A 130 27.27 35.61 -20.35
CA LEU A 130 27.21 36.84 -19.55
C LEU A 130 25.77 37.25 -19.22
N ILE A 131 24.85 37.21 -20.20
CA ILE A 131 23.44 37.59 -19.99
C ILE A 131 22.76 36.67 -18.98
N TYR A 132 22.97 35.36 -19.11
CA TYR A 132 22.25 34.37 -18.29
C TYR A 132 23.09 33.83 -17.13
N GLY A 133 24.37 34.17 -17.04
CA GLY A 133 25.27 33.75 -15.96
C GLY A 133 25.55 32.24 -15.95
N ILE A 134 25.79 31.62 -17.11
CA ILE A 134 26.02 30.17 -17.23
C ILE A 134 27.53 29.88 -17.32
N PRO A 135 28.11 29.00 -16.48
CA PRO A 135 29.55 28.73 -16.51
C PRO A 135 30.05 28.13 -17.82
N LEU A 136 31.23 28.57 -18.29
CA LEU A 136 31.96 28.00 -19.44
C LEU A 136 32.96 26.91 -19.04
N TYR A 137 33.28 26.81 -17.75
CA TYR A 137 34.25 25.85 -17.22
C TYR A 137 33.80 24.39 -17.48
N PRO A 138 34.71 23.45 -17.78
CA PRO A 138 34.38 22.03 -17.90
C PRO A 138 34.11 21.40 -16.53
N PHE A 139 33.32 20.30 -16.51
CA PHE A 139 32.99 19.60 -15.26
C PHE A 139 34.17 18.84 -14.65
N LYS A 140 35.23 18.60 -15.43
CA LYS A 140 36.49 18.01 -14.98
C LYS A 140 37.64 18.91 -15.38
N PRO A 141 38.63 19.10 -14.49
CA PRO A 141 39.78 19.95 -14.77
C PRO A 141 40.61 19.38 -15.93
N ARG A 142 41.23 20.27 -16.69
CA ARG A 142 42.19 19.97 -17.77
C ARG A 142 43.59 20.34 -17.33
N LYS A 143 44.62 19.78 -17.98
CA LYS A 143 46.04 19.97 -17.61
C LYS A 143 46.47 21.44 -17.47
N GLN A 144 45.82 22.38 -18.16
CA GLN A 144 46.14 23.81 -18.16
C GLN A 144 45.19 24.67 -17.28
N MET A 145 44.32 24.05 -16.48
CA MET A 145 43.36 24.79 -15.64
C MET A 145 43.90 25.00 -14.23
N VAL A 146 43.83 26.23 -13.75
CA VAL A 146 44.16 26.61 -12.36
C VAL A 146 43.05 26.20 -11.39
N LEU A 147 41.79 26.42 -11.76
CA LEU A 147 40.63 26.11 -10.94
C LEU A 147 40.29 24.61 -11.02
N THR A 148 40.70 23.84 -10.01
CA THR A 148 40.56 22.38 -9.97
C THR A 148 40.00 21.89 -8.62
N GLY A 149 39.64 20.61 -8.54
CA GLY A 149 39.24 19.97 -7.28
C GLY A 149 38.01 20.60 -6.62
N GLN A 150 38.14 20.98 -5.35
CA GLN A 150 37.05 21.49 -4.51
C GLN A 150 36.47 22.81 -5.02
N TRP A 151 37.31 23.72 -5.52
CA TRP A 151 36.88 25.03 -6.03
C TRP A 151 36.01 24.93 -7.28
N LEU A 152 36.32 23.97 -8.16
CA LEU A 152 35.49 23.69 -9.34
C LEU A 152 34.11 23.17 -8.95
N ASN A 153 34.03 22.30 -7.94
CA ASN A 153 32.75 21.83 -7.41
C ASN A 153 31.98 22.95 -6.71
N LYS A 154 32.67 23.86 -5.99
CA LYS A 154 32.07 25.02 -5.32
C LYS A 154 31.42 25.98 -6.34
N LEU A 155 32.12 26.30 -7.44
CA LEU A 155 31.60 27.13 -8.53
C LEU A 155 30.23 26.64 -9.05
N PHE A 156 30.11 25.35 -9.36
CA PHE A 156 28.88 24.77 -9.88
C PHE A 156 27.76 24.62 -8.83
N LYS A 157 28.11 24.55 -7.54
CA LYS A 157 27.13 24.49 -6.44
C LYS A 157 26.56 25.87 -6.08
N GLU A 158 27.38 26.91 -6.12
CA GLU A 158 26.96 28.28 -5.77
C GLU A 158 26.14 28.94 -6.89
N ILE A 159 26.39 28.55 -8.15
CA ILE A 159 25.63 29.06 -9.29
C ILE A 159 24.41 28.18 -9.53
N ASP A 160 23.21 28.75 -9.39
CA ASP A 160 21.97 28.10 -9.83
C ASP A 160 21.88 28.05 -11.37
N THR A 161 22.60 27.09 -11.93
CA THR A 161 22.64 26.85 -13.37
C THR A 161 21.32 26.32 -13.93
N GLN A 162 20.47 25.69 -13.10
CA GLN A 162 19.21 25.07 -13.54
C GLN A 162 18.17 26.14 -13.87
N SER A 163 17.95 27.11 -12.98
CA SER A 163 17.01 28.21 -13.22
C SER A 163 17.46 29.11 -14.38
N ARG A 164 18.77 29.42 -14.43
CA ARG A 164 19.38 30.25 -15.49
C ARG A 164 19.24 29.62 -16.88
N VAL A 165 19.52 28.33 -17.00
CA VAL A 165 19.31 27.58 -18.25
C VAL A 165 17.82 27.47 -18.60
N GLY A 166 16.93 27.36 -17.61
CA GLY A 166 15.48 27.41 -17.82
C GLY A 166 15.02 28.72 -18.47
N LYS A 167 15.53 29.87 -18.00
CA LYS A 167 15.26 31.18 -18.61
C LYS A 167 15.78 31.26 -20.05
N LEU A 168 17.05 30.90 -20.27
CA LEU A 168 17.66 30.86 -21.61
C LEU A 168 16.86 29.96 -22.57
N ALA A 169 16.41 28.80 -22.11
CA ALA A 169 15.65 27.86 -22.93
C ALA A 169 14.27 28.42 -23.29
N LYS A 170 13.61 29.14 -22.38
CA LYS A 170 12.32 29.81 -22.64
C LYS A 170 12.48 30.92 -23.68
N ASP A 171 13.50 31.76 -23.53
CA ASP A 171 13.76 32.89 -24.44
C ASP A 171 14.14 32.40 -25.85
N LEU A 172 14.87 31.29 -25.95
CA LEU A 172 15.23 30.68 -27.23
C LEU A 172 14.17 29.70 -27.77
N GLY A 173 13.13 29.36 -27.00
CA GLY A 173 12.11 28.35 -27.34
C GLY A 173 12.69 26.95 -27.59
N ILE A 174 13.58 26.50 -26.70
CA ILE A 174 14.28 25.21 -26.79
C ILE A 174 13.77 24.28 -25.70
N ASP A 175 13.49 23.03 -26.06
CA ASP A 175 13.12 22.00 -25.09
C ASP A 175 14.36 21.33 -24.49
N LEU A 176 14.61 21.56 -23.21
CA LEU A 176 15.74 20.96 -22.46
C LEU A 176 15.60 19.45 -22.25
N ASN A 177 14.40 18.88 -22.41
CA ASN A 177 14.19 17.44 -22.32
C ASN A 177 14.60 16.70 -23.60
N SER A 178 14.67 17.42 -24.71
CA SER A 178 15.01 16.87 -26.03
C SER A 178 16.49 17.09 -26.35
N HIS A 179 17.36 16.19 -25.88
CA HIS A 179 18.79 16.28 -26.10
C HIS A 179 19.24 15.83 -27.49
N HIS A 180 20.37 16.38 -27.94
CA HIS A 180 21.01 16.00 -29.19
C HIS A 180 21.85 14.74 -29.02
N PHE A 181 22.58 14.61 -27.91
CA PHE A 181 23.34 13.39 -27.66
C PHE A 181 23.40 13.09 -26.17
N CYS A 182 23.34 11.82 -25.83
CA CYS A 182 23.51 11.33 -24.47
C CYS A 182 24.44 10.11 -24.47
N LEU A 183 25.19 9.94 -23.38
CA LEU A 183 26.03 8.75 -23.20
C LEU A 183 25.16 7.51 -22.90
N GLY A 184 25.71 6.32 -23.17
CA GLY A 184 25.02 5.06 -22.89
C GLY A 184 24.88 4.79 -21.39
N GLY A 185 23.91 3.94 -21.01
CA GLY A 185 23.73 3.46 -19.64
C GLY A 185 24.77 2.41 -19.27
N VAL A 186 25.96 2.84 -18.88
CA VAL A 186 27.02 1.96 -18.35
C VAL A 186 27.65 2.65 -17.16
N VAL A 187 27.76 1.95 -16.04
CA VAL A 187 28.53 2.42 -14.87
C VAL A 187 30.02 2.40 -15.25
N ARG A 188 30.64 3.57 -15.34
CA ARG A 188 32.09 3.72 -15.47
C ARG A 188 32.55 4.92 -14.65
N GLY A 189 33.21 4.66 -13.52
CA GLY A 189 33.61 5.69 -12.55
C GLY A 189 32.48 6.05 -11.58
N GLU A 190 32.47 7.30 -11.09
CA GLU A 190 31.56 7.81 -10.05
C GLU A 190 30.13 8.15 -10.51
N SER A 191 29.77 7.94 -11.78
CA SER A 191 28.46 8.32 -12.32
C SER A 191 27.57 7.11 -12.61
N ASP A 192 26.49 6.97 -11.84
CA ASP A 192 25.42 6.03 -12.12
C ASP A 192 24.50 6.58 -13.23
N ARG A 193 24.52 5.93 -14.41
CA ARG A 193 23.75 6.37 -15.58
C ARG A 193 22.84 5.27 -16.05
N ALA A 194 21.54 5.59 -16.08
CA ALA A 194 20.52 4.77 -16.68
C ALA A 194 19.89 5.50 -17.88
N LYS A 195 19.63 4.75 -18.96
CA LYS A 195 18.97 5.28 -20.17
C LYS A 195 17.83 4.36 -20.59
N VAL A 196 16.64 4.93 -20.74
CA VAL A 196 15.48 4.26 -21.31
C VAL A 196 15.37 4.66 -22.77
N LEU A 197 15.40 3.67 -23.66
CA LEU A 197 15.35 3.85 -25.10
C LEU A 197 14.02 3.32 -25.64
N LEU A 198 13.21 4.20 -26.22
CA LEU A 198 12.04 3.86 -27.03
C LEU A 198 12.44 3.87 -28.51
N LYS A 199 12.37 2.71 -29.17
CA LYS A 199 12.56 2.58 -30.62
C LYS A 199 11.22 2.41 -31.30
N MET A 200 10.93 3.29 -32.24
CA MET A 200 9.67 3.30 -33.00
C MET A 200 9.81 2.51 -34.31
N CYS A 201 8.71 1.88 -34.77
CA CYS A 201 8.60 0.96 -35.92
C CYS A 201 9.87 0.14 -36.21
N VAL A 202 10.27 -0.68 -35.24
CA VAL A 202 11.36 -1.64 -35.36
C VAL A 202 10.94 -2.78 -36.29
N ARG A 203 11.71 -3.00 -37.36
CA ARG A 203 11.43 -4.06 -38.35
C ARG A 203 12.41 -5.22 -38.24
N ARG A 204 11.90 -6.42 -37.95
CA ARG A 204 12.66 -7.67 -37.86
C ARG A 204 12.25 -8.77 -38.87
N TYR A 205 11.41 -8.44 -39.85
CA TYR A 205 10.86 -9.38 -40.84
C TYR A 205 11.31 -9.06 -42.27
N ARG A 206 11.29 -10.06 -43.18
CA ARG A 206 11.61 -9.92 -44.62
C ARG A 206 10.44 -9.26 -45.38
N THR A 207 10.75 -8.48 -46.42
CA THR A 207 9.81 -7.60 -47.15
C THR A 207 9.18 -8.28 -48.37
N THR A 208 7.87 -8.14 -48.55
CA THR A 208 7.17 -8.30 -49.84
C THR A 208 6.69 -6.93 -50.34
N TRP A 209 6.80 -6.66 -51.64
CA TRP A 209 6.53 -5.34 -52.22
C TRP A 209 5.24 -5.31 -53.05
N ALA A 210 4.56 -4.15 -53.09
CA ALA A 210 3.56 -3.85 -54.12
C ALA A 210 4.20 -3.31 -55.40
N ARG A 211 3.45 -3.27 -56.52
CA ARG A 211 3.86 -2.74 -57.84
C ARG A 211 4.53 -1.34 -57.79
N ASN A 212 4.23 -0.52 -56.78
CA ASN A 212 4.75 0.85 -56.62
C ASN A 212 5.85 1.02 -55.54
N ARG A 213 6.56 -0.06 -55.17
CA ARG A 213 7.57 -0.06 -54.07
C ARG A 213 7.04 0.36 -52.69
N LEU A 214 5.72 0.29 -52.47
CA LEU A 214 5.13 0.41 -51.13
C LEU A 214 5.03 -0.97 -50.47
N LEU A 215 5.25 -1.03 -49.16
CA LEU A 215 5.05 -2.26 -48.39
C LEU A 215 3.55 -2.55 -48.20
N ILE A 216 3.16 -3.79 -48.46
CA ILE A 216 1.81 -4.31 -48.21
C ILE A 216 1.74 -4.75 -46.75
N ASN A 217 0.73 -4.27 -46.00
CA ASN A 217 0.44 -4.65 -44.61
C ASN A 217 1.68 -4.72 -43.69
N PRO A 218 2.39 -3.59 -43.46
CA PRO A 218 3.56 -3.57 -42.59
C PRO A 218 3.18 -3.90 -41.14
N ILE A 219 3.99 -4.71 -40.47
CA ILE A 219 3.86 -4.96 -39.03
C ILE A 219 4.53 -3.81 -38.29
N PHE A 220 3.75 -3.05 -37.54
CA PHE A 220 4.24 -2.02 -36.63
C PHE A 220 4.64 -2.65 -35.30
N SER A 221 5.88 -2.44 -34.88
CA SER A 221 6.39 -2.89 -33.58
C SER A 221 7.27 -1.80 -32.97
N HIS A 222 7.06 -1.51 -31.69
CA HIS A 222 7.80 -0.52 -30.91
C HIS A 222 8.54 -1.25 -29.80
N GLU A 223 9.81 -0.94 -29.58
CA GLU A 223 10.66 -1.62 -28.60
C GLU A 223 11.08 -0.62 -27.52
N VAL A 224 10.82 -0.93 -26.26
CA VAL A 224 11.30 -0.17 -25.12
C VAL A 224 12.33 -1.01 -24.39
N GLY A 225 13.46 -0.41 -24.04
CA GLY A 225 14.42 -1.08 -23.19
C GLY A 225 15.34 -0.15 -22.41
N ILE A 226 15.86 -0.71 -21.33
CA ILE A 226 16.89 -0.12 -20.47
C ILE A 226 18.00 -1.14 -20.31
N GLU A 227 19.26 -0.71 -20.41
CA GLU A 227 20.44 -1.51 -20.08
C GLU A 227 21.18 -0.78 -18.97
N THR A 228 21.43 -1.47 -17.85
CA THR A 228 22.12 -0.91 -16.69
C THR A 228 22.97 -1.97 -15.99
N SER A 229 24.10 -1.52 -15.46
CA SER A 229 25.00 -2.31 -14.60
C SER A 229 24.97 -1.83 -13.15
N SER A 230 24.12 -0.84 -12.82
CA SER A 230 24.06 -0.26 -11.48
C SER A 230 23.22 -1.08 -10.52
N LEU A 231 23.78 -1.39 -9.34
CA LEU A 231 23.10 -2.17 -8.31
C LEU A 231 21.82 -1.50 -7.79
N THR A 232 21.79 -0.17 -7.68
CA THR A 232 20.60 0.60 -7.25
C THR A 232 19.48 0.47 -8.28
N SER A 233 19.79 0.76 -9.55
CA SER A 233 18.84 0.61 -10.65
C SER A 233 18.34 -0.83 -10.80
N LEU A 234 19.19 -1.84 -10.58
CA LEU A 234 18.82 -3.25 -10.65
C LEU A 234 17.88 -3.67 -9.51
N LYS A 235 18.13 -3.20 -8.28
CA LYS A 235 17.22 -3.44 -7.14
C LYS A 235 15.84 -2.86 -7.40
N LEU A 236 15.78 -1.62 -7.88
CA LEU A 236 14.52 -0.94 -8.20
C LEU A 236 13.75 -1.65 -9.33
N LEU A 237 14.45 -2.16 -10.35
CA LEU A 237 13.82 -2.92 -11.42
C LEU A 237 13.31 -4.30 -10.95
N ARG A 238 14.02 -4.98 -10.03
CA ARG A 238 13.57 -6.24 -9.42
C ARG A 238 12.35 -6.05 -8.52
N GLN A 239 12.36 -5.01 -7.68
CA GLN A 239 11.22 -4.65 -6.83
C GLN A 239 9.97 -4.33 -7.65
N ALA A 240 10.14 -3.79 -8.86
CA ALA A 240 9.04 -3.53 -9.79
C ALA A 240 8.55 -4.77 -10.57
N GLY A 241 9.07 -5.97 -10.27
CA GLY A 241 8.63 -7.24 -10.88
C GLY A 241 8.99 -7.39 -12.36
N LEU A 242 10.03 -6.71 -12.85
CA LEU A 242 10.42 -6.74 -14.27
C LEU A 242 11.45 -7.82 -14.57
N GLU A 243 11.22 -8.60 -15.63
CA GLU A 243 12.16 -9.61 -16.11
C GLU A 243 13.49 -8.98 -16.58
N LEU A 244 14.58 -9.41 -15.94
CA LEU A 244 15.93 -8.95 -16.24
C LEU A 244 16.66 -9.98 -17.12
N ILE A 245 17.06 -9.57 -18.32
CA ILE A 245 17.85 -10.39 -19.25
C ILE A 245 19.32 -10.01 -19.13
N ARG A 246 20.24 -10.98 -19.12
CA ARG A 246 21.68 -10.71 -19.12
C ARG A 246 22.10 -10.00 -20.43
N ALA A 247 22.93 -8.96 -20.32
CA ALA A 247 23.44 -8.18 -21.45
C ALA A 247 24.97 -8.18 -21.47
N LYS A 248 25.58 -7.65 -22.55
CA LYS A 248 27.05 -7.57 -22.67
C LYS A 248 27.68 -6.69 -21.57
N ARG A 249 26.95 -5.71 -21.04
CA ARG A 249 27.42 -4.79 -19.99
C ARG A 249 26.39 -4.63 -18.87
N GLY A 250 26.04 -5.73 -18.21
CA GLY A 250 25.11 -5.75 -17.06
C GLY A 250 23.81 -6.49 -17.37
N TRP A 251 22.68 -5.90 -17.01
CA TRP A 251 21.36 -6.46 -17.28
C TRP A 251 20.54 -5.51 -18.13
N LYS A 252 19.60 -6.06 -18.90
CA LYS A 252 18.68 -5.29 -19.73
C LYS A 252 17.24 -5.74 -19.50
N VAL A 253 16.34 -4.78 -19.54
CA VAL A 253 14.90 -5.01 -19.73
C VAL A 253 14.58 -4.62 -21.17
N ARG A 254 13.85 -5.46 -21.88
CA ARG A 254 13.42 -5.19 -23.25
C ARG A 254 12.03 -5.76 -23.47
N LYS A 255 11.10 -4.91 -23.89
CA LYS A 255 9.73 -5.31 -24.23
C LYS A 255 9.31 -4.69 -25.56
N ALA A 256 8.64 -5.47 -26.39
CA ALA A 256 8.08 -5.02 -27.66
C ALA A 256 6.56 -4.84 -27.53
N PHE A 257 6.04 -3.83 -28.22
CA PHE A 257 4.64 -3.42 -28.21
C PHE A 257 4.14 -3.26 -29.64
N LYS A 258 2.85 -3.51 -29.87
CA LYS A 258 2.18 -3.19 -31.14
C LYS A 258 1.71 -1.74 -31.17
N ASP A 259 1.22 -1.23 -30.05
CA ASP A 259 0.79 0.16 -29.89
C ASP A 259 1.92 1.04 -29.33
N LEU A 260 2.13 2.20 -29.95
CA LEU A 260 3.08 3.22 -29.51
C LEU A 260 2.66 3.84 -28.18
N SER A 261 1.36 3.92 -27.91
CA SER A 261 0.82 4.52 -26.68
C SER A 261 1.20 3.70 -25.44
N GLU A 262 1.05 2.38 -25.52
CA GLU A 262 1.49 1.43 -24.50
C GLU A 262 3.02 1.43 -24.32
N ALA A 263 3.76 1.47 -25.43
CA ALA A 263 5.22 1.59 -25.39
C ALA A 263 5.66 2.88 -24.66
N GLY A 264 4.97 4.01 -24.92
CA GLY A 264 5.20 5.27 -24.23
C GLY A 264 4.95 5.18 -22.72
N LYS A 265 3.82 4.58 -22.31
CA LYS A 265 3.49 4.35 -20.89
C LYS A 265 4.55 3.49 -20.19
N PHE A 266 4.97 2.40 -20.83
CA PHE A 266 5.98 1.52 -20.27
C PHE A 266 7.34 2.21 -20.16
N ALA A 267 7.73 3.02 -21.15
CA ALA A 267 8.95 3.81 -21.07
C ALA A 267 8.91 4.83 -19.94
N GLN A 268 7.78 5.51 -19.73
CA GLN A 268 7.59 6.42 -18.60
C GLN A 268 7.64 5.69 -17.25
N LYS A 269 7.06 4.49 -17.15
CA LYS A 269 7.18 3.63 -15.95
C LYS A 269 8.64 3.36 -15.61
N LEU A 270 9.45 2.95 -16.60
CA LEU A 270 10.89 2.72 -16.39
C LEU A 270 11.64 3.99 -15.97
N VAL A 271 11.33 5.15 -16.58
CA VAL A 271 11.94 6.43 -16.21
C VAL A 271 11.60 6.82 -14.78
N LYS A 272 10.35 6.65 -14.34
CA LYS A 272 9.94 6.91 -12.94
C LYS A 272 10.66 6.02 -11.94
N ILE A 273 10.85 4.74 -12.27
CA ILE A 273 11.50 3.77 -11.37
C ILE A 273 13.00 4.05 -11.26
N THR A 274 13.70 4.28 -12.38
CA THR A 274 15.17 4.32 -12.38
C THR A 274 15.75 5.73 -12.47
N GLY A 275 14.91 6.76 -12.58
CA GLY A 275 15.35 8.13 -12.86
C GLY A 275 16.13 8.28 -14.18
N ALA A 276 15.99 7.33 -15.12
CA ALA A 276 16.81 7.27 -16.33
C ALA A 276 16.56 8.44 -17.30
N ILE A 277 17.53 8.72 -18.18
CA ILE A 277 17.31 9.64 -19.31
C ILE A 277 16.41 8.93 -20.33
N PHE A 278 15.33 9.60 -20.75
CA PHE A 278 14.45 9.11 -21.80
C PHE A 278 15.00 9.51 -23.18
N GLU A 279 15.09 8.56 -24.09
CA GLU A 279 15.51 8.79 -25.48
C GLU A 279 14.54 8.08 -26.43
N ALA A 280 13.93 8.82 -27.35
CA ALA A 280 13.07 8.28 -28.39
C ALA A 280 13.81 8.30 -29.74
N LYS A 281 13.84 7.15 -30.41
CA LYS A 281 14.48 6.96 -31.71
C LYS A 281 13.53 6.32 -32.71
N PHE A 282 13.62 6.75 -33.96
CA PHE A 282 12.88 6.17 -35.07
C PHE A 282 13.82 5.72 -36.18
N ASP A 283 13.70 4.48 -36.65
CA ASP A 283 14.55 3.91 -37.71
C ASP A 283 14.07 4.36 -39.11
N VAL A 284 13.97 5.67 -39.34
CA VAL A 284 13.15 6.23 -40.43
C VAL A 284 13.76 6.00 -41.80
N GLY A 285 15.07 6.22 -41.93
CA GLY A 285 15.72 6.47 -43.22
C GLY A 285 17.03 5.71 -43.42
N LYS A 286 17.43 5.58 -44.68
CA LYS A 286 18.75 5.10 -45.08
C LYS A 286 19.70 6.28 -45.31
N ARG A 287 20.98 6.05 -45.06
CA ARG A 287 22.08 6.93 -45.44
C ARG A 287 23.20 6.05 -45.97
N ASP A 288 23.70 6.35 -47.16
CA ASP A 288 24.75 5.57 -47.85
C ASP A 288 24.39 4.07 -47.92
N GLY A 289 23.11 3.75 -48.17
CA GLY A 289 22.58 2.39 -48.19
C GLY A 289 22.33 1.74 -46.83
N MET A 290 22.77 2.33 -45.71
CA MET A 290 22.60 1.80 -44.35
C MET A 290 21.45 2.48 -43.59
N ALA A 291 20.59 1.69 -42.94
CA ALA A 291 19.53 2.23 -42.07
C ALA A 291 20.12 2.92 -40.83
N ARG A 292 19.69 4.17 -40.58
CA ARG A 292 20.12 4.96 -39.42
C ARG A 292 18.91 5.47 -38.64
N GLN A 293 19.04 5.46 -37.32
CA GLN A 293 18.02 5.94 -36.40
C GLN A 293 18.09 7.47 -36.26
N ALA A 294 16.95 8.14 -36.42
CA ALA A 294 16.76 9.53 -36.06
C ALA A 294 16.29 9.65 -34.61
N LEU A 295 16.64 10.74 -33.95
CA LEU A 295 16.03 11.16 -32.70
C LEU A 295 14.69 11.83 -32.96
N VAL A 296 13.76 11.69 -32.03
CA VAL A 296 12.51 12.46 -32.03
C VAL A 296 12.71 13.68 -31.15
N MET A 297 12.56 14.88 -31.71
CA MET A 297 12.75 16.15 -30.99
C MET A 297 11.81 17.23 -31.56
N PRO A 298 11.44 18.27 -30.79
CA PRO A 298 10.66 19.38 -31.32
C PRO A 298 11.45 20.16 -32.38
N THR A 299 10.74 20.80 -33.32
CA THR A 299 11.35 21.60 -34.38
C THR A 299 12.27 22.69 -33.83
N GLY A 300 11.97 23.28 -32.67
CA GLY A 300 12.82 24.27 -32.01
C GLY A 300 14.26 23.79 -31.76
N ASN A 301 14.44 22.48 -31.55
CA ASN A 301 15.73 21.84 -31.32
C ASN A 301 16.41 21.36 -32.62
N VAL A 302 15.83 21.60 -33.80
CA VAL A 302 16.44 21.26 -35.10
C VAL A 302 17.18 22.48 -35.64
N PHE A 303 18.49 22.33 -35.85
CA PHE A 303 19.37 23.42 -36.30
C PHE A 303 20.00 23.14 -37.65
N LEU A 304 20.62 24.19 -38.22
CA LEU A 304 21.43 24.08 -39.45
C LEU A 304 22.49 23.00 -39.30
N GLY A 305 22.76 22.27 -40.38
CA GLY A 305 23.71 21.16 -40.39
C GLY A 305 23.13 19.83 -39.90
N MET A 306 22.02 19.83 -39.16
CA MET A 306 21.31 18.60 -38.80
C MET A 306 20.55 18.02 -39.99
N ARG A 307 20.22 16.72 -39.95
CA ARG A 307 19.58 16.05 -41.09
C ARG A 307 18.19 15.54 -40.76
N ILE A 308 17.25 15.80 -41.65
CA ILE A 308 15.87 15.34 -41.54
C ILE A 308 15.55 14.26 -42.60
N PRO A 309 14.69 13.29 -42.29
CA PRO A 309 14.29 12.27 -43.24
C PRO A 309 13.32 12.83 -44.29
N ILE A 310 13.63 12.58 -45.54
CA ILE A 310 12.87 13.02 -46.72
C ILE A 310 12.48 11.83 -47.59
N LEU A 311 11.41 11.99 -48.35
CA LEU A 311 10.99 11.04 -49.38
C LEU A 311 11.78 11.28 -50.68
N ARG A 312 12.43 10.24 -51.20
CA ARG A 312 13.05 10.20 -52.53
C ARG A 312 12.78 8.83 -53.17
N ASN A 313 12.08 8.80 -54.31
CA ASN A 313 11.77 7.57 -55.05
C ASN A 313 11.14 6.45 -54.19
N TYR A 314 10.15 6.80 -53.36
CA TYR A 314 9.48 5.91 -52.40
C TYR A 314 10.37 5.31 -51.29
N GLU A 315 11.62 5.75 -51.19
CA GLU A 315 12.51 5.47 -50.07
C GLU A 315 12.70 6.71 -49.19
N ILE A 316 12.99 6.50 -47.91
CA ILE A 316 13.32 7.56 -46.98
C ILE A 316 14.84 7.69 -46.86
N VAL A 317 15.36 8.88 -47.15
CA VAL A 317 16.78 9.24 -47.09
C VAL A 317 16.98 10.45 -46.17
N TYR A 318 18.16 10.61 -45.57
CA TYR A 318 18.47 11.78 -44.75
C TYR A 318 19.10 12.90 -45.57
N GLU A 319 18.57 14.11 -45.42
CA GLU A 319 19.07 15.32 -46.08
C GLU A 319 19.31 16.44 -45.08
N GLN A 320 20.30 17.28 -45.34
CA GLN A 320 20.74 18.34 -44.42
C GLN A 320 19.84 19.57 -44.49
N VAL A 321 19.64 20.19 -43.33
CA VAL A 321 18.97 21.49 -43.19
C VAL A 321 20.00 22.59 -43.45
N VAL A 322 19.73 23.42 -44.46
CA VAL A 322 20.62 24.51 -44.91
C VAL A 322 20.10 25.90 -44.57
N ALA A 323 18.79 26.05 -44.40
CA ALA A 323 18.20 27.31 -43.94
C ALA A 323 17.09 27.06 -42.92
N ARG A 324 17.05 27.94 -41.92
CA ARG A 324 16.04 28.01 -40.87
C ARG A 324 15.57 29.46 -40.78
N LYS A 325 14.27 29.69 -40.95
CA LYS A 325 13.64 31.00 -40.75
C LYS A 325 12.56 30.90 -39.69
N GLU A 326 12.42 31.93 -38.89
CA GLU A 326 11.46 31.99 -37.80
C GLU A 326 10.62 33.25 -37.93
N HIS A 327 9.33 33.11 -37.67
CA HIS A 327 8.38 34.21 -37.63
C HIS A 327 7.27 33.86 -36.64
N VAL A 328 6.65 34.89 -36.07
CA VAL A 328 5.47 34.74 -35.24
C VAL A 328 4.29 35.20 -36.05
N GLU A 329 3.37 34.28 -36.34
CA GLU A 329 2.20 34.54 -37.14
C GLU A 329 0.99 33.84 -36.51
N GLU A 330 -0.20 34.35 -36.79
CA GLU A 330 -1.44 33.66 -36.51
C GLU A 330 -1.87 32.88 -37.74
N ALA A 331 -1.63 31.57 -37.72
CA ALA A 331 -1.95 30.70 -38.84
C ALA A 331 -2.72 29.46 -38.37
N THR A 332 -3.37 28.80 -39.32
CA THR A 332 -4.06 27.54 -39.06
C THR A 332 -3.06 26.40 -39.09
N VAL A 333 -2.97 25.68 -37.97
CA VAL A 333 -2.16 24.46 -37.82
C VAL A 333 -3.05 23.25 -38.07
N TYR A 334 -2.55 22.31 -38.88
CA TYR A 334 -3.20 21.05 -39.21
C TYR A 334 -2.41 19.89 -38.61
N ASP A 335 -3.04 19.11 -37.73
CA ASP A 335 -2.47 17.90 -37.14
C ASP A 335 -3.24 16.67 -37.66
N LEU A 336 -2.52 15.68 -38.19
CA LEU A 336 -3.10 14.44 -38.71
C LEU A 336 -2.78 13.26 -37.79
N GLU A 337 -3.83 12.54 -37.38
CA GLU A 337 -3.69 11.27 -36.68
C GLU A 337 -3.68 10.12 -37.68
N VAL A 338 -2.62 9.30 -37.66
CA VAL A 338 -2.38 8.23 -38.63
C VAL A 338 -2.19 6.91 -37.91
N ALA A 339 -2.99 5.91 -38.30
CA ALA A 339 -3.01 4.59 -37.66
C ALA A 339 -1.68 3.85 -37.78
N GLY A 340 -1.22 3.26 -36.68
CA GLY A 340 -0.05 2.36 -36.61
C GLY A 340 1.30 3.08 -36.71
N ALA A 341 1.56 3.78 -37.81
CA ALA A 341 2.87 4.38 -38.08
C ALA A 341 3.15 5.64 -37.24
N HIS A 342 2.09 6.37 -36.84
CA HIS A 342 2.16 7.65 -36.12
C HIS A 342 3.11 8.69 -36.77
N ASN A 343 3.25 8.64 -38.08
CA ASN A 343 4.01 9.61 -38.89
C ASN A 343 3.40 9.68 -40.29
N TYR A 344 3.68 10.75 -41.02
CA TYR A 344 3.26 10.92 -42.42
C TYR A 344 4.25 11.81 -43.18
N ILE A 345 4.06 11.92 -44.49
CA ILE A 345 4.92 12.72 -45.35
C ILE A 345 4.21 14.03 -45.70
N ALA A 346 4.78 15.15 -45.27
CA ALA A 346 4.34 16.51 -45.59
C ALA A 346 5.43 17.23 -46.37
N ASN A 347 5.11 17.77 -47.55
CA ASN A 347 6.08 18.42 -48.44
C ASN A 347 7.37 17.61 -48.68
N ASN A 348 7.23 16.28 -48.83
CA ASN A 348 8.33 15.31 -48.97
C ASN A 348 9.26 15.18 -47.74
N VAL A 349 8.88 15.69 -46.58
CA VAL A 349 9.56 15.51 -45.29
C VAL A 349 8.71 14.57 -44.42
N VAL A 350 9.36 13.64 -43.72
CA VAL A 350 8.64 12.77 -42.76
C VAL A 350 8.43 13.53 -41.46
N VAL A 351 7.18 13.70 -41.07
CA VAL A 351 6.73 14.43 -39.87
C VAL A 351 6.00 13.50 -38.90
N HIS A 352 6.06 13.78 -37.60
CA HIS A 352 5.44 12.96 -36.57
C HIS A 352 3.98 13.38 -36.33
N ASN A 353 3.11 12.43 -35.97
CA ASN A 353 1.74 12.70 -35.54
C ASN A 353 1.70 13.14 -34.06
N SER A 354 1.06 14.27 -33.73
CA SER A 354 0.96 14.74 -32.35
C SER A 354 -0.01 13.88 -31.51
N ILE A 355 0.51 13.03 -30.61
CA ILE A 355 -0.30 12.18 -29.71
C ILE A 355 -0.75 13.00 -28.49
N TYR A 356 -2.07 13.12 -28.29
CA TYR A 356 -2.68 13.80 -27.14
C TYR A 356 -3.05 12.82 -26.01
N ARG A 357 -3.05 13.37 -24.78
CA ARG A 357 -3.31 12.75 -23.49
C ARG A 357 -4.76 12.25 -23.35
N TRP A 358 -4.94 11.25 -22.48
CA TRP A 358 -6.08 10.33 -22.45
C TRP A 358 -7.24 10.92 -21.64
N ARG A 359 -8.45 10.85 -22.22
CA ARG A 359 -9.80 11.10 -21.65
C ARG A 359 -9.95 12.28 -20.67
N GLY A 360 -10.07 13.50 -21.22
CA GLY A 360 -10.65 14.66 -20.55
C GLY A 360 -11.90 15.13 -21.32
N ALA A 361 -13.10 14.85 -20.80
CA ALA A 361 -14.33 15.40 -21.35
C ALA A 361 -14.49 16.84 -20.84
N ALA A 362 -13.74 17.74 -21.44
CA ALA A 362 -13.76 19.16 -21.11
C ALA A 362 -15.07 19.83 -21.53
N ILE A 363 -15.63 20.71 -20.69
CA ILE A 363 -16.70 21.65 -21.08
C ILE A 363 -16.22 22.53 -22.25
N SER A 364 -14.92 22.82 -22.29
CA SER A 364 -14.28 23.53 -23.40
C SER A 364 -14.48 22.86 -24.75
N ASN A 365 -14.69 21.53 -24.82
CA ASN A 365 -14.99 20.85 -26.08
C ASN A 365 -16.32 21.30 -26.69
N VAL A 366 -17.35 21.55 -25.87
CA VAL A 366 -18.67 21.99 -26.34
C VAL A 366 -18.63 23.45 -26.78
N ILE A 367 -17.96 24.31 -26.00
CA ILE A 367 -17.76 25.73 -26.33
C ILE A 367 -16.89 25.87 -27.59
N GLN A 368 -15.82 25.09 -27.68
CA GLN A 368 -14.93 25.07 -28.85
C GLN A 368 -15.61 24.46 -30.08
N PHE A 369 -16.58 23.54 -29.90
CA PHE A 369 -17.32 22.94 -31.01
C PHE A 369 -18.01 24.00 -31.88
N ARG A 370 -18.64 25.02 -31.31
CA ARG A 370 -19.22 26.13 -32.09
C ARG A 370 -18.17 27.01 -32.77
N LYS A 371 -17.04 27.26 -32.11
CA LYS A 371 -15.92 28.01 -32.71
C LYS A 371 -15.32 27.26 -33.90
N THR A 372 -15.23 25.93 -33.81
CA THR A 372 -14.67 25.06 -34.86
C THR A 372 -15.68 24.79 -36.00
N TYR A 373 -16.96 24.56 -35.68
CA TYR A 373 -18.01 24.21 -36.65
C TYR A 373 -19.06 25.33 -36.74
N LYS A 374 -18.68 26.45 -37.39
CA LYS A 374 -19.52 27.66 -37.50
C LYS A 374 -20.89 27.45 -38.18
N LYS A 375 -21.07 26.38 -38.97
CA LYS A 375 -22.32 26.03 -39.67
C LYS A 375 -23.22 25.06 -38.88
N ALA A 376 -22.83 24.64 -37.67
CA ALA A 376 -23.63 23.70 -36.89
C ALA A 376 -24.95 24.33 -36.42
N LYS A 377 -26.06 23.61 -36.58
CA LYS A 377 -27.38 24.02 -36.08
C LYS A 377 -27.45 23.72 -34.58
N LEU A 378 -27.77 24.74 -33.79
CA LEU A 378 -28.04 24.59 -32.35
C LEU A 378 -29.53 24.27 -32.17
N VAL A 379 -29.81 23.16 -31.48
CA VAL A 379 -31.17 22.80 -31.06
C VAL A 379 -31.16 22.63 -29.56
N THR A 380 -31.96 23.44 -28.86
CA THR A 380 -32.06 23.42 -27.40
C THR A 380 -33.32 22.67 -26.99
N LEU A 381 -33.14 21.60 -26.22
CA LEU A 381 -34.23 20.79 -25.69
C LEU A 381 -34.50 21.22 -24.26
N VAL A 382 -35.62 21.91 -24.06
CA VAL A 382 -35.98 22.54 -22.79
C VAL A 382 -37.05 21.73 -22.04
N GLN A 383 -37.80 20.89 -22.76
CA GLN A 383 -38.86 20.08 -22.18
C GLN A 383 -38.30 18.90 -21.38
N ASN A 384 -38.67 18.81 -20.11
CA ASN A 384 -38.33 17.71 -19.22
C ASN A 384 -39.56 16.82 -18.99
N TYR A 385 -39.42 15.53 -19.30
CA TYR A 385 -40.49 14.54 -19.18
C TYR A 385 -40.42 13.71 -17.88
N ARG A 386 -39.44 13.99 -17.00
CA ARG A 386 -39.11 13.18 -15.82
C ARG A 386 -39.58 13.82 -14.52
N SER A 387 -39.05 14.99 -14.21
CA SER A 387 -39.13 15.62 -12.89
C SER A 387 -40.23 16.68 -12.84
N THR A 388 -40.78 16.92 -11.65
CA THR A 388 -41.73 18.01 -11.38
C THR A 388 -41.05 19.38 -11.46
N GLN A 389 -41.84 20.44 -11.69
CA GLN A 389 -41.29 21.79 -11.83
C GLN A 389 -40.59 22.28 -10.55
N GLY A 390 -41.12 21.94 -9.36
CA GLY A 390 -40.49 22.29 -8.08
C GLY A 390 -39.05 21.80 -7.93
N ILE A 391 -38.75 20.57 -8.37
CA ILE A 391 -37.38 20.00 -8.35
C ILE A 391 -36.48 20.70 -9.37
N LEU A 392 -37.02 20.95 -10.58
CA LEU A 392 -36.27 21.59 -11.68
C LEU A 392 -35.87 23.02 -11.33
N ASP A 393 -36.78 23.80 -10.73
CA ASP A 393 -36.51 25.18 -10.33
C ASP A 393 -35.41 25.24 -9.26
N ARG A 394 -35.46 24.39 -8.24
CA ARG A 394 -34.45 24.36 -7.17
C ARG A 394 -33.10 23.86 -7.65
N ALA A 395 -33.09 22.89 -8.57
CA ALA A 395 -31.85 22.46 -9.23
C ALA A 395 -31.28 23.56 -10.12
N TYR A 396 -32.15 24.36 -10.76
CA TYR A 396 -31.76 25.51 -11.56
C TYR A 396 -31.14 26.62 -10.69
N ASP A 397 -31.75 26.95 -9.54
CA ASP A 397 -31.24 27.95 -8.58
C ASP A 397 -29.82 27.61 -8.10
N LEU A 398 -29.58 26.33 -7.74
CA LEU A 398 -28.25 25.85 -7.34
C LEU A 398 -27.23 26.07 -8.46
N ILE A 399 -27.53 25.61 -9.67
CA ILE A 399 -26.55 25.62 -10.76
C ILE A 399 -26.25 27.04 -11.26
N GLN A 400 -27.11 28.04 -11.01
CA GLN A 400 -26.80 29.45 -11.31
C GLN A 400 -25.55 29.96 -10.59
N HIS A 401 -25.21 29.41 -9.42
CA HIS A 401 -24.00 29.79 -8.67
C HIS A 401 -22.69 29.38 -9.38
N ASN A 402 -22.77 28.65 -10.49
CA ASN A 402 -21.64 28.34 -11.39
C ASN A 402 -21.48 29.33 -12.56
N ASN A 403 -22.25 30.42 -12.60
CA ASN A 403 -22.05 31.49 -13.59
C ASN A 403 -20.73 32.25 -13.28
N PRO A 404 -19.93 32.66 -14.29
CA PRO A 404 -20.23 32.69 -15.73
C PRO A 404 -19.86 31.42 -16.51
N ASP A 405 -19.26 30.41 -15.87
CA ASP A 405 -18.67 29.23 -16.54
C ASP A 405 -19.71 28.20 -17.06
N ARG A 406 -20.98 28.60 -17.16
CA ARG A 406 -22.07 27.78 -17.72
C ARG A 406 -22.25 28.03 -19.21
N LEU A 407 -22.61 26.97 -19.92
CA LEU A 407 -22.96 26.99 -21.34
C LEU A 407 -24.08 28.00 -21.66
N GLU A 408 -25.05 28.19 -20.77
CA GLU A 408 -26.15 29.15 -20.95
C GLU A 408 -25.66 30.60 -21.02
N VAL A 409 -24.74 30.98 -20.12
CA VAL A 409 -24.19 32.35 -20.05
C VAL A 409 -23.14 32.56 -21.13
N ALA A 410 -22.24 31.58 -21.33
CA ALA A 410 -21.17 31.66 -22.32
C ALA A 410 -21.70 31.72 -23.76
N GLU A 411 -22.80 31.03 -24.06
CA GLU A 411 -23.36 30.95 -25.42
C GLU A 411 -24.68 31.73 -25.59
N LYS A 412 -25.13 32.45 -24.54
CA LYS A 412 -26.40 33.20 -24.50
C LYS A 412 -27.62 32.36 -24.89
N ILE A 413 -27.74 31.19 -24.26
CA ILE A 413 -28.80 30.21 -24.52
C ILE A 413 -29.73 30.15 -23.30
N ASP A 414 -31.04 30.13 -23.53
CA ASP A 414 -32.01 29.75 -22.50
C ASP A 414 -32.18 28.22 -22.46
N LYS A 415 -31.88 27.62 -21.31
CA LYS A 415 -32.00 26.19 -21.05
C LYS A 415 -32.75 25.92 -19.74
N LYS A 416 -33.53 26.89 -19.25
CA LYS A 416 -34.36 26.69 -18.06
C LYS A 416 -35.40 25.62 -18.34
N LEU A 417 -35.22 24.43 -17.76
CA LEU A 417 -36.07 23.27 -18.06
C LEU A 417 -37.52 23.48 -17.62
N ILE A 418 -38.46 23.11 -18.49
CA ILE A 418 -39.89 23.18 -18.24
C ILE A 418 -40.44 21.76 -18.16
N SER A 419 -41.10 21.43 -17.04
CA SER A 419 -41.72 20.13 -16.86
C SER A 419 -42.95 19.99 -17.75
N VAL A 420 -43.06 18.86 -18.44
CA VAL A 420 -44.28 18.47 -19.19
C VAL A 420 -45.34 17.90 -18.25
N ARG A 421 -44.93 17.44 -17.05
CA ARG A 421 -45.83 16.93 -16.01
C ARG A 421 -46.51 18.13 -15.35
N LYS A 422 -47.80 18.38 -15.66
CA LYS A 422 -48.62 19.50 -15.15
C LYS A 422 -48.96 19.40 -13.65
N ILE A 423 -48.07 18.81 -12.85
CA ILE A 423 -48.20 18.64 -11.39
C ILE A 423 -47.18 19.57 -10.75
N ALA A 424 -47.60 20.45 -9.84
CA ALA A 424 -46.74 21.44 -9.20
C ALA A 424 -45.53 20.81 -8.45
N GLY A 425 -45.66 19.54 -8.04
CA GLY A 425 -44.65 18.80 -7.29
C GLY A 425 -44.60 19.21 -5.82
N ASP A 426 -44.16 18.29 -4.96
CA ASP A 426 -43.97 18.57 -3.54
C ASP A 426 -42.73 19.46 -3.32
N LYS A 427 -42.73 20.23 -2.22
CA LYS A 427 -41.54 20.97 -1.80
C LYS A 427 -40.44 19.99 -1.37
N ILE A 428 -39.19 20.36 -1.62
CA ILE A 428 -38.02 19.61 -1.13
C ILE A 428 -38.02 19.69 0.40
N GLU A 429 -38.01 18.54 1.07
CA GLU A 429 -37.94 18.46 2.55
C GLU A 429 -36.48 18.33 3.01
N PHE A 430 -36.13 19.03 4.09
CA PHE A 430 -34.81 18.96 4.73
C PHE A 430 -34.92 18.35 6.13
N ILE A 431 -34.16 17.29 6.38
CA ILE A 431 -34.09 16.57 7.65
C ILE A 431 -32.73 16.83 8.30
N HIS A 432 -32.73 17.39 9.51
CA HIS A 432 -31.52 17.68 10.26
C HIS A 432 -31.48 16.90 11.58
N ALA A 433 -30.37 16.22 11.83
CA ALA A 433 -30.13 15.43 13.03
C ALA A 433 -28.85 15.89 13.75
N ASP A 434 -28.66 15.44 14.98
CA ASP A 434 -27.42 15.63 15.74
C ASP A 434 -26.30 14.71 15.23
N ARG A 435 -26.57 13.42 15.01
CA ARG A 435 -25.57 12.41 14.62
C ARG A 435 -25.95 11.70 13.33
N VAL A 436 -24.95 11.18 12.61
CA VAL A 436 -25.17 10.40 11.38
C VAL A 436 -26.04 9.16 11.60
N GLU A 437 -25.95 8.53 12.78
CA GLU A 437 -26.83 7.41 13.13
C GLU A 437 -28.29 7.87 13.23
N ASN A 438 -28.53 9.06 13.79
CA ASN A 438 -29.86 9.65 13.94
C ASN A 438 -30.39 10.20 12.60
N GLU A 439 -29.51 10.71 11.72
CA GLU A 439 -29.84 11.05 10.33
C GLU A 439 -30.33 9.80 9.58
N ALA A 440 -29.58 8.70 9.67
CA ALA A 440 -29.93 7.43 9.04
C ALA A 440 -31.24 6.85 9.60
N GLU A 441 -31.46 6.98 10.91
CA GLU A 441 -32.71 6.60 11.59
C GLU A 441 -33.91 7.40 11.07
N ALA A 442 -33.74 8.73 10.94
CA ALA A 442 -34.79 9.61 10.45
C ALA A 442 -35.13 9.31 8.97
N VAL A 443 -34.14 8.99 8.14
CA VAL A 443 -34.36 8.53 6.76
C VAL A 443 -35.14 7.23 6.72
N ALA A 444 -34.75 6.22 7.51
CA ALA A 444 -35.46 4.94 7.57
C ALA A 444 -36.92 5.12 8.03
N LYS A 445 -37.15 5.94 9.05
CA LYS A 445 -38.50 6.27 9.54
C LYS A 445 -39.33 6.97 8.46
N LYS A 446 -38.75 7.94 7.75
CA LYS A 446 -39.43 8.67 6.67
C LYS A 446 -39.77 7.75 5.49
N ILE A 447 -38.89 6.81 5.15
CA ILE A 447 -39.16 5.78 4.13
C ILE A 447 -40.39 4.96 4.51
N LYS A 448 -40.49 4.55 5.78
CA LYS A 448 -41.64 3.81 6.30
C LYS A 448 -42.94 4.62 6.29
N GLU A 449 -42.87 5.91 6.63
CA GLU A 449 -44.01 6.85 6.57
C GLU A 449 -44.55 7.08 5.16
N LEU A 450 -43.68 7.06 4.14
CA LEU A 450 -44.08 7.30 2.75
C LEU A 450 -44.94 6.17 2.17
N ASN A 451 -44.85 4.96 2.71
CA ASN A 451 -45.62 3.77 2.28
C ASN A 451 -45.59 3.52 0.76
N ILE A 452 -44.41 3.69 0.14
CA ILE A 452 -44.13 3.46 -1.29
C ILE A 452 -43.28 2.18 -1.42
N SER A 453 -43.39 1.48 -2.56
CA SER A 453 -42.55 0.33 -2.91
C SER A 453 -41.06 0.66 -2.70
N PRO A 454 -40.31 -0.11 -1.90
CA PRO A 454 -38.87 0.08 -1.68
C PRO A 454 -38.07 0.29 -2.98
N ARG A 455 -38.41 -0.41 -4.06
CA ARG A 455 -37.75 -0.25 -5.38
C ARG A 455 -37.75 1.17 -5.95
N ASP A 456 -38.77 1.96 -5.61
CA ASP A 456 -39.00 3.31 -6.15
C ASP A 456 -38.22 4.39 -5.37
N ILE A 457 -37.48 3.98 -4.34
CA ILE A 457 -36.70 4.84 -3.46
C ILE A 457 -35.21 4.64 -3.71
N ALA A 458 -34.48 5.75 -3.86
CA ALA A 458 -33.03 5.76 -3.92
C ALA A 458 -32.40 6.65 -2.84
N ILE A 459 -31.33 6.14 -2.21
CA ILE A 459 -30.45 6.88 -1.32
C ILE A 459 -29.14 7.15 -2.06
N LEU A 460 -28.86 8.42 -2.34
CA LEU A 460 -27.69 8.86 -3.09
C LEU A 460 -26.60 9.35 -2.15
N VAL A 461 -25.47 8.64 -2.13
CA VAL A 461 -24.29 8.99 -1.34
C VAL A 461 -23.19 9.59 -2.22
N ARG A 462 -22.39 10.50 -1.67
CA ARG A 462 -21.21 11.06 -2.40
C ARG A 462 -20.06 10.06 -2.53
N ALA A 463 -19.87 9.19 -1.53
CA ALA A 463 -18.81 8.18 -1.47
C ALA A 463 -19.35 6.87 -0.90
N ASN A 464 -18.82 5.73 -1.36
CA ASN A 464 -19.28 4.39 -0.95
C ASN A 464 -19.27 4.18 0.57
N ALA A 465 -18.23 4.67 1.25
CA ALA A 465 -18.10 4.55 2.70
C ALA A 465 -19.20 5.27 3.49
N HIS A 466 -19.96 6.18 2.87
CA HIS A 466 -21.04 6.89 3.56
C HIS A 466 -22.34 6.07 3.60
N ALA A 467 -22.45 5.00 2.82
CA ALA A 467 -23.65 4.16 2.75
C ALA A 467 -23.88 3.30 4.01
N GLU A 468 -22.82 2.98 4.75
CA GLU A 468 -22.87 1.99 5.83
C GLU A 468 -23.87 2.32 6.95
N SER A 469 -23.89 3.58 7.42
CA SER A 469 -24.82 4.02 8.46
C SER A 469 -26.29 3.85 8.03
N PHE A 470 -26.60 4.13 6.75
CA PHE A 470 -27.94 3.98 6.19
C PHE A 470 -28.33 2.51 6.01
N MET A 471 -27.40 1.66 5.56
CA MET A 471 -27.64 0.21 5.48
C MET A 471 -27.99 -0.38 6.85
N ARG A 472 -27.22 -0.02 7.89
CA ARG A 472 -27.49 -0.47 9.26
C ARG A 472 -28.84 0.03 9.79
N ALA A 473 -29.25 1.26 9.46
CA ALA A 473 -30.55 1.78 9.86
C ALA A 473 -31.70 1.08 9.15
N LEU A 474 -31.62 0.89 7.82
CA LEU A 474 -32.64 0.15 7.07
C LEU A 474 -32.78 -1.30 7.56
N SER A 475 -31.64 -1.96 7.84
CA SER A 475 -31.64 -3.31 8.43
C SER A 475 -32.32 -3.38 9.80
N ARG A 476 -32.22 -2.32 10.63
CA ARG A 476 -32.88 -2.27 11.96
C ARG A 476 -34.39 -2.06 11.87
N HIS A 477 -34.88 -1.50 10.76
CA HIS A 477 -36.30 -1.25 10.50
C HIS A 477 -36.96 -2.32 9.63
N ASP A 478 -36.24 -3.41 9.33
CA ASP A 478 -36.65 -4.48 8.42
C ASP A 478 -37.03 -3.97 7.01
N ILE A 479 -36.37 -2.91 6.54
CA ILE A 479 -36.58 -2.36 5.21
C ILE A 479 -35.59 -3.03 4.24
N PRO A 480 -36.05 -3.74 3.19
CA PRO A 480 -35.16 -4.36 2.21
C PRO A 480 -34.35 -3.30 1.47
N TYR A 481 -33.05 -3.49 1.37
CA TYR A 481 -32.14 -2.54 0.71
C TYR A 481 -31.10 -3.26 -0.15
N GLN A 482 -30.60 -2.56 -1.16
CA GLN A 482 -29.54 -3.04 -2.06
C GLN A 482 -28.50 -1.94 -2.26
N PHE A 483 -27.22 -2.30 -2.22
CA PHE A 483 -26.12 -1.37 -2.45
C PHE A 483 -25.48 -1.58 -3.83
N LEU A 484 -25.66 -0.62 -4.74
CA LEU A 484 -25.14 -0.64 -6.11
C LEU A 484 -23.80 0.11 -6.20
N GLY A 485 -22.77 -0.46 -5.57
CA GLY A 485 -21.38 0.05 -5.58
C GLY A 485 -20.41 -0.78 -6.43
N PRO A 486 -19.10 -0.43 -6.45
CA PRO A 486 -18.08 -1.30 -7.05
C PRO A 486 -18.17 -2.65 -6.35
N GLY A 487 -18.17 -3.71 -7.16
CA GLY A 487 -18.68 -5.00 -6.78
C GLY A 487 -18.08 -5.56 -5.49
N GLN A 488 -18.88 -6.31 -4.74
CA GLN A 488 -18.52 -6.82 -3.41
C GLN A 488 -18.30 -8.34 -3.40
N LEU A 489 -17.98 -8.96 -4.54
CA LEU A 489 -17.84 -10.41 -4.63
C LEU A 489 -16.80 -10.95 -3.63
N PHE A 490 -15.66 -10.27 -3.46
CA PHE A 490 -14.61 -10.69 -2.52
C PHE A 490 -14.98 -10.48 -1.04
N GLN A 491 -16.09 -9.78 -0.76
CA GLN A 491 -16.59 -9.58 0.59
C GLN A 491 -17.61 -10.64 1.02
N GLN A 492 -18.15 -11.41 0.07
CA GLN A 492 -19.14 -12.45 0.35
C GLN A 492 -18.54 -13.55 1.23
N PRO A 493 -19.29 -14.07 2.22
CA PRO A 493 -18.75 -14.99 3.21
C PRO A 493 -18.17 -16.26 2.55
N GLU A 494 -18.87 -16.82 1.58
CA GLU A 494 -18.45 -18.01 0.84
C GLU A 494 -17.20 -17.77 -0.01
N VAL A 495 -17.04 -16.57 -0.58
CA VAL A 495 -15.84 -16.21 -1.35
C VAL A 495 -14.65 -15.94 -0.42
N LYS A 496 -14.88 -15.33 0.74
CA LYS A 496 -13.85 -15.13 1.77
C LYS A 496 -13.29 -16.44 2.29
N ASP A 497 -14.11 -17.49 2.37
CA ASP A 497 -13.66 -18.82 2.79
C ASP A 497 -12.70 -19.42 1.76
N LEU A 498 -13.01 -19.29 0.46
CA LEU A 498 -12.12 -19.72 -0.62
C LEU A 498 -10.82 -18.90 -0.69
N ILE A 499 -10.90 -17.58 -0.47
CA ILE A 499 -9.72 -16.71 -0.38
C ILE A 499 -8.86 -17.10 0.83
N ALA A 500 -9.48 -17.35 1.99
CA ALA A 500 -8.77 -17.81 3.18
C ALA A 500 -8.06 -19.15 2.94
N TYR A 501 -8.67 -20.07 2.19
CA TYR A 501 -8.05 -21.33 1.81
C TYR A 501 -6.78 -21.13 0.98
N LEU A 502 -6.84 -20.29 -0.05
CA LEU A 502 -5.67 -19.96 -0.87
C LEU A 502 -4.58 -19.24 -0.05
N ARG A 503 -4.97 -18.35 0.87
CA ARG A 503 -4.01 -17.63 1.74
C ARG A 503 -3.26 -18.57 2.67
N VAL A 504 -3.93 -19.57 3.24
CA VAL A 504 -3.27 -20.57 4.11
C VAL A 504 -2.27 -21.41 3.32
N LEU A 505 -2.60 -21.82 2.09
CA LEU A 505 -1.66 -22.52 1.21
C LEU A 505 -0.43 -21.67 0.83
N TYR A 506 -0.60 -20.33 0.79
CA TYR A 506 0.50 -19.40 0.56
C TYR A 506 1.33 -19.11 1.82
N ASN A 507 0.69 -18.97 2.98
CA ASN A 507 1.33 -18.60 4.23
C ASN A 507 0.67 -19.28 5.46
N PHE A 508 1.33 -20.30 6.01
CA PHE A 508 0.89 -21.02 7.22
C PHE A 508 0.92 -20.18 8.50
N THR A 509 1.58 -19.03 8.50
CA THR A 509 1.59 -18.12 9.67
C THR A 509 0.37 -17.20 9.73
N ASP A 510 -0.50 -17.21 8.70
CA ASP A 510 -1.75 -16.45 8.70
C ASP A 510 -2.82 -17.13 9.57
N ASN A 511 -2.71 -16.89 10.87
CA ASN A 511 -3.64 -17.40 11.87
C ASN A 511 -5.09 -16.93 11.64
N ALA A 512 -5.31 -15.76 11.05
CA ALA A 512 -6.65 -15.23 10.83
C ALA A 512 -7.38 -15.99 9.72
N SER A 513 -6.70 -16.21 8.59
CA SER A 513 -7.25 -17.01 7.49
C SER A 513 -7.44 -18.47 7.91
N PHE A 514 -6.51 -19.05 8.68
CA PHE A 514 -6.65 -20.43 9.15
C PHE A 514 -7.78 -20.61 10.19
N TYR A 515 -7.94 -19.66 11.12
CA TYR A 515 -9.08 -19.66 12.04
C TYR A 515 -10.42 -19.56 11.29
N ARG A 516 -10.48 -18.77 10.22
CA ARG A 516 -11.67 -18.69 9.36
C ARG A 516 -12.01 -20.04 8.72
N LEU A 517 -11.02 -20.78 8.23
CA LEU A 517 -11.25 -22.13 7.69
C LEU A 517 -11.75 -23.10 8.75
N LEU A 518 -11.14 -23.12 9.93
CA LEU A 518 -11.55 -24.00 11.02
C LEU A 518 -12.98 -23.68 11.53
N SER A 519 -13.45 -22.45 11.37
CA SER A 519 -14.80 -22.03 11.76
C SER A 519 -15.86 -22.25 10.67
N MET A 520 -15.51 -22.81 9.52
CA MET A 520 -16.49 -23.19 8.49
C MET A 520 -17.44 -24.27 9.03
N SER A 521 -18.73 -24.10 8.80
CA SER A 521 -19.78 -25.03 9.25
C SER A 521 -19.55 -26.47 8.76
N PHE A 522 -18.92 -26.64 7.59
CA PHE A 522 -18.59 -27.93 6.99
C PHE A 522 -17.67 -28.81 7.85
N PHE A 523 -16.80 -28.23 8.68
CA PHE A 523 -15.91 -29.02 9.55
C PHE A 523 -16.51 -29.29 10.94
N ALA A 524 -17.65 -28.67 11.25
CA ALA A 524 -18.40 -28.86 12.51
C ALA A 524 -17.53 -28.79 13.78
N ILE A 525 -16.51 -27.92 13.81
CA ILE A 525 -15.59 -27.79 14.95
C ILE A 525 -16.26 -26.91 16.04
N PRO A 526 -16.42 -27.40 17.28
CA PRO A 526 -16.97 -26.59 18.36
C PRO A 526 -16.10 -25.38 18.69
N ILE A 527 -16.71 -24.23 18.96
CA ILE A 527 -16.00 -22.98 19.31
C ILE A 527 -15.05 -23.18 20.49
N ARG A 528 -15.43 -24.00 21.47
CA ARG A 528 -14.60 -24.33 22.63
C ARG A 528 -13.26 -24.95 22.21
N GLU A 529 -13.28 -25.87 21.26
CA GLU A 529 -12.07 -26.52 20.75
C GLU A 529 -11.19 -25.53 19.97
N LEU A 530 -11.79 -24.64 19.19
CA LEU A 530 -11.05 -23.58 18.48
C LEU A 530 -10.32 -22.64 19.46
N VAL A 531 -10.96 -22.30 20.57
CA VAL A 531 -10.37 -21.47 21.64
C VAL A 531 -9.24 -22.21 22.34
N LEU A 532 -9.41 -23.50 22.66
CA LEU A 532 -8.35 -24.33 23.25
C LEU A 532 -7.13 -24.42 22.33
N LEU A 533 -7.35 -24.68 21.04
CA LEU A 533 -6.29 -24.74 20.03
C LEU A 533 -5.56 -23.40 19.89
N SER A 534 -6.31 -22.30 19.82
CA SER A 534 -5.75 -20.95 19.73
C SER A 534 -4.94 -20.56 20.98
N ASN A 535 -5.39 -20.98 22.16
CA ASN A 535 -4.66 -20.77 23.40
C ASN A 535 -3.40 -21.62 23.48
N SER A 536 -3.45 -22.88 22.99
CA SER A 536 -2.28 -23.74 22.89
C SER A 536 -1.20 -23.14 21.98
N ALA A 537 -1.59 -22.66 20.80
CA ALA A 537 -0.69 -21.98 19.86
C ALA A 537 -0.01 -20.76 20.51
N LYS A 538 -0.79 -19.94 21.23
CA LYS A 538 -0.26 -18.79 21.97
C LYS A 538 0.71 -19.19 23.09
N ARG A 539 0.40 -20.23 23.86
CA ARG A 539 1.28 -20.71 24.95
C ARG A 539 2.62 -21.20 24.43
N GLN A 540 2.62 -21.89 23.30
CA GLN A 540 3.81 -22.46 22.68
C GLN A 540 4.55 -21.50 21.72
N ASN A 541 4.05 -20.27 21.54
CA ASN A 541 4.56 -19.32 20.54
C ASN A 541 4.66 -19.90 19.11
N THR A 542 3.73 -20.78 18.76
CA THR A 542 3.63 -21.43 17.44
C THR A 542 2.51 -20.81 16.61
N SER A 543 2.52 -21.08 15.29
CA SER A 543 1.38 -20.71 14.45
C SER A 543 0.16 -21.58 14.80
N LEU A 544 -1.04 -21.09 14.50
CA LEU A 544 -2.27 -21.88 14.69
C LEU A 544 -2.24 -23.16 13.83
N PHE A 545 -1.56 -23.12 12.69
CA PHE A 545 -1.35 -24.28 11.83
C PHE A 545 -0.44 -25.33 12.49
N GLU A 546 0.72 -24.93 13.04
CA GLU A 546 1.63 -25.83 13.78
C GLU A 546 0.92 -26.46 15.00
N ALA A 547 0.11 -25.69 15.73
CA ALA A 547 -0.69 -26.21 16.82
C ALA A 547 -1.77 -27.20 16.33
N ALA A 548 -2.34 -27.00 15.13
CA ALA A 548 -3.31 -27.91 14.53
C ALA A 548 -2.69 -29.24 14.10
N GLU A 549 -1.43 -29.26 13.65
CA GLU A 549 -0.71 -30.49 13.30
C GLU A 549 -0.55 -31.44 14.50
N THR A 550 -0.42 -30.88 15.70
CA THR A 550 -0.28 -31.66 16.95
C THR A 550 -1.62 -31.97 17.63
N SER A 551 -2.73 -31.47 17.09
CA SER A 551 -4.07 -31.69 17.64
C SER A 551 -4.53 -33.14 17.47
N GLN A 552 -5.27 -33.66 18.46
CA GLN A 552 -5.86 -35.00 18.40
C GLN A 552 -7.26 -35.02 17.77
N LEU A 553 -7.84 -33.86 17.45
CA LEU A 553 -9.18 -33.76 16.86
C LEU A 553 -9.20 -34.21 15.39
N GLU A 554 -10.04 -35.20 15.09
CA GLU A 554 -10.12 -35.81 13.75
C GLU A 554 -10.50 -34.81 12.65
N SER A 555 -11.44 -33.90 12.94
CA SER A 555 -11.85 -32.84 11.99
C SER A 555 -10.70 -31.88 11.65
N VAL A 556 -9.86 -31.56 12.63
CA VAL A 556 -8.67 -30.71 12.44
C VAL A 556 -7.61 -31.47 11.64
N LYS A 557 -7.35 -32.75 11.98
CA LYS A 557 -6.41 -33.60 11.23
C LYS A 557 -6.81 -33.76 9.77
N ASN A 558 -8.11 -33.96 9.50
CA ASN A 558 -8.62 -34.07 8.13
C ASN A 558 -8.36 -32.80 7.31
N LEU A 559 -8.57 -31.61 7.90
CA LEU A 559 -8.26 -30.35 7.24
C LEU A 559 -6.75 -30.16 7.01
N VAL A 560 -5.92 -30.47 8.01
CA VAL A 560 -4.45 -30.39 7.89
C VAL A 560 -3.95 -31.34 6.79
N ASN A 561 -4.43 -32.58 6.75
CA ASN A 561 -4.09 -33.55 5.71
C ASN A 561 -4.51 -33.06 4.32
N LEU A 562 -5.70 -32.45 4.20
CA LEU A 562 -6.16 -31.87 2.94
C LEU A 562 -5.26 -30.71 2.48
N ILE A 563 -4.85 -29.84 3.41
CA ILE A 563 -3.93 -28.73 3.12
C ILE A 563 -2.56 -29.27 2.69
N SER A 564 -2.00 -30.26 3.39
CA SER A 564 -0.73 -30.89 3.03
C SER A 564 -0.78 -31.54 1.64
N LYS A 565 -1.87 -32.24 1.31
CA LYS A 565 -2.08 -32.81 -0.03
C LYS A 565 -2.15 -31.73 -1.12
N HIS A 566 -2.87 -30.65 -0.87
CA HIS A 566 -2.99 -29.55 -1.83
C HIS A 566 -1.73 -28.70 -1.95
N LEU A 567 -0.88 -28.66 -0.92
CA LEU A 567 0.45 -28.06 -0.99
C LEU A 567 1.38 -28.84 -1.92
N GLU A 568 1.29 -30.17 -1.94
CA GLU A 568 2.02 -30.98 -2.92
C GLU A 568 1.48 -30.75 -4.34
N ALA A 569 0.15 -30.74 -4.49
CA ALA A 569 -0.52 -30.47 -5.76
C ALA A 569 -0.25 -29.05 -6.29
N SER A 570 0.00 -28.06 -5.43
CA SER A 570 0.28 -26.68 -5.85
C SER A 570 1.57 -26.51 -6.65
N ARG A 571 2.39 -27.56 -6.75
CA ARG A 571 3.57 -27.58 -7.63
C ARG A 571 3.22 -27.85 -9.09
N THR A 572 2.08 -28.49 -9.35
CA THR A 572 1.64 -28.91 -10.69
C THR A 572 0.35 -28.24 -11.12
N ASP A 573 -0.58 -28.06 -10.19
CA ASP A 573 -1.95 -27.64 -10.45
C ASP A 573 -2.11 -26.13 -10.30
N THR A 574 -3.08 -25.55 -11.02
CA THR A 574 -3.38 -24.13 -10.89
C THR A 574 -4.22 -23.83 -9.65
N ALA A 575 -4.24 -22.57 -9.21
CA ALA A 575 -5.05 -22.16 -8.06
C ALA A 575 -6.55 -22.50 -8.22
N GLY A 576 -7.08 -22.37 -9.45
CA GLY A 576 -8.46 -22.77 -9.76
C GLY A 576 -8.70 -24.27 -9.60
N GLN A 577 -7.77 -25.12 -10.03
CA GLN A 577 -7.86 -26.57 -9.86
C GLN A 577 -7.80 -26.99 -8.39
N ILE A 578 -6.92 -26.37 -7.60
CA ILE A 578 -6.83 -26.64 -6.16
C ILE A 578 -8.12 -26.26 -5.44
N LEU A 579 -8.72 -25.11 -5.77
CA LEU A 579 -10.02 -24.73 -5.22
C LEU A 579 -11.14 -25.69 -5.62
N TYR A 580 -11.12 -26.18 -6.86
CA TYR A 580 -12.10 -27.17 -7.31
C TYR A 580 -11.97 -28.47 -6.51
N ASN A 581 -10.75 -28.98 -6.35
CA ASN A 581 -10.47 -30.18 -5.55
C ASN A 581 -10.86 -29.99 -4.08
N PHE A 582 -10.67 -28.80 -3.52
CA PHE A 582 -11.12 -28.43 -2.18
C PHE A 582 -12.64 -28.48 -2.04
N LEU A 583 -13.39 -27.87 -2.97
CA LEU A 583 -14.86 -27.92 -2.97
C LEU A 583 -15.41 -29.34 -3.13
N GLN A 584 -14.72 -30.17 -3.91
CA GLN A 584 -15.09 -31.57 -4.09
C GLN A 584 -14.81 -32.40 -2.83
N ALA A 585 -13.63 -32.26 -2.22
CA ALA A 585 -13.21 -33.04 -1.05
C ALA A 585 -14.02 -32.70 0.22
N THR A 586 -14.50 -31.46 0.33
CA THR A 586 -15.34 -30.99 1.45
C THR A 586 -16.82 -31.29 1.27
N GLY A 587 -17.24 -31.81 0.11
CA GLY A 587 -18.66 -32.03 -0.22
C GLY A 587 -19.43 -30.75 -0.58
N MET A 588 -18.79 -29.57 -0.54
CA MET A 588 -19.43 -28.28 -0.87
C MET A 588 -19.97 -28.25 -2.31
N LEU A 589 -19.30 -28.92 -3.25
CA LEU A 589 -19.76 -28.98 -4.64
C LEU A 589 -21.08 -29.76 -4.79
N GLN A 590 -21.27 -30.82 -3.99
CA GLN A 590 -22.51 -31.59 -3.97
C GLN A 590 -23.63 -30.79 -3.28
N ALA A 591 -23.30 -30.12 -2.17
CA ALA A 591 -24.21 -29.24 -1.45
C ALA A 591 -24.70 -28.03 -2.28
N MET A 592 -24.00 -27.63 -3.34
CA MET A 592 -24.49 -26.61 -4.30
C MET A 592 -25.58 -27.13 -5.24
N LEU A 593 -25.66 -28.44 -5.46
CA LEU A 593 -26.58 -29.07 -6.39
C LEU A 593 -27.88 -29.49 -5.70
N ASP A 594 -27.83 -29.73 -4.38
CA ASP A 594 -28.97 -30.16 -3.58
C ASP A 594 -29.75 -28.99 -2.95
N TYR A 595 -31.05 -28.89 -3.24
CA TYR A 595 -31.91 -27.79 -2.79
C TYR A 595 -32.22 -27.79 -1.27
N LYS A 596 -31.78 -28.82 -0.53
CA LYS A 596 -32.04 -29.02 0.91
C LYS A 596 -30.85 -28.63 1.80
N ASP A 597 -29.70 -28.30 1.21
CA ASP A 597 -28.45 -28.04 1.92
C ASP A 597 -28.25 -26.56 2.27
N PRO A 598 -27.28 -26.22 3.15
CA PRO A 598 -27.11 -24.86 3.67
C PRO A 598 -26.58 -23.83 2.66
N ILE A 599 -26.20 -24.26 1.44
CA ILE A 599 -25.71 -23.36 0.40
C ILE A 599 -26.89 -22.85 -0.44
N THR A 600 -27.17 -21.56 -0.36
CA THR A 600 -28.21 -20.91 -1.17
C THR A 600 -27.79 -20.86 -2.66
N PRO A 601 -28.75 -20.85 -3.60
CA PRO A 601 -28.46 -20.68 -5.03
C PRO A 601 -27.61 -19.44 -5.36
N ALA A 602 -27.78 -18.36 -4.58
CA ALA A 602 -26.99 -17.13 -4.70
C ALA A 602 -25.50 -17.36 -4.35
N GLN A 603 -25.21 -18.11 -3.29
CA GLN A 603 -23.84 -18.47 -2.90
C GLN A 603 -23.16 -19.33 -3.96
N ALA A 604 -23.88 -20.30 -4.55
CA ALA A 604 -23.34 -21.11 -5.64
C ALA A 604 -22.97 -20.27 -6.87
N GLN A 605 -23.81 -19.29 -7.23
CA GLN A 605 -23.51 -18.35 -8.32
C GLN A 605 -22.32 -17.42 -8.01
N ASN A 606 -22.20 -16.94 -6.78
CA ASN A 606 -21.04 -16.15 -6.33
C ASN A 606 -19.75 -16.95 -6.44
N ILE A 607 -19.76 -18.21 -6.01
CA ILE A 607 -18.60 -19.09 -6.15
C ILE A 607 -18.27 -19.30 -7.63
N SER A 608 -19.26 -19.58 -8.49
CA SER A 608 -19.05 -19.69 -9.95
C SER A 608 -18.43 -18.43 -10.57
N LYS A 609 -18.91 -17.23 -10.19
CA LYS A 609 -18.32 -15.95 -10.63
C LYS A 609 -16.88 -15.78 -10.16
N PHE A 610 -16.58 -16.19 -8.93
CA PHE A 610 -15.22 -16.16 -8.39
C PHE A 610 -14.29 -17.08 -9.19
N PHE A 611 -14.73 -18.31 -9.50
CA PHE A 611 -13.99 -19.24 -10.37
C PHE A 611 -13.76 -18.68 -11.77
N ASN A 612 -14.78 -18.09 -12.40
CA ASN A 612 -14.62 -17.45 -13.72
C ASN A 612 -13.59 -16.32 -13.70
N LYS A 613 -13.51 -15.59 -12.59
CA LYS A 613 -12.53 -14.53 -12.42
C LYS A 613 -11.10 -15.09 -12.28
N ILE A 614 -10.91 -16.14 -11.49
CA ILE A 614 -9.63 -16.84 -11.39
C ILE A 614 -9.24 -17.41 -12.76
N LYS A 615 -10.15 -18.08 -13.46
CA LYS A 615 -9.92 -18.60 -14.81
C LYS A 615 -9.51 -17.52 -15.81
N SER A 616 -10.12 -16.33 -15.73
CA SER A 616 -9.72 -15.18 -16.56
C SER A 616 -8.29 -14.72 -16.22
N PHE A 617 -7.91 -14.72 -14.94
CA PHE A 617 -6.54 -14.41 -14.53
C PHE A 617 -5.54 -15.45 -15.06
N GLU A 618 -5.83 -16.74 -14.88
CA GLU A 618 -5.00 -17.86 -15.35
C GLU A 618 -4.83 -17.85 -16.88
N SER A 619 -5.85 -17.46 -17.64
CA SER A 619 -5.76 -17.37 -19.11
C SER A 619 -4.91 -16.19 -19.62
N THR A 620 -4.74 -15.15 -18.79
CA THR A 620 -4.06 -13.90 -19.18
C THR A 620 -2.65 -13.79 -18.61
N HIS A 621 -2.35 -14.49 -17.53
CA HIS A 621 -1.06 -14.47 -16.84
C HIS A 621 -0.35 -15.83 -17.02
N GLN A 622 0.95 -15.77 -17.28
CA GLN A 622 1.77 -16.99 -17.48
C GLN A 622 2.03 -17.74 -16.17
N ASP A 623 2.00 -17.04 -15.04
CA ASP A 623 2.10 -17.63 -13.70
C ASP A 623 0.69 -17.71 -13.09
N ALA A 624 0.18 -18.93 -12.98
CA ALA A 624 -1.13 -19.28 -12.41
C ALA A 624 -1.00 -19.98 -11.05
N SER A 625 0.16 -19.88 -10.40
CA SER A 625 0.38 -20.46 -9.09
C SER A 625 -0.53 -19.82 -8.02
N VAL A 626 -0.77 -20.55 -6.93
CA VAL A 626 -1.51 -20.03 -5.76
C VAL A 626 -0.96 -18.69 -5.29
N ARG A 627 0.38 -18.55 -5.28
CA ARG A 627 1.06 -17.31 -4.91
C ARG A 627 0.66 -16.13 -5.81
N ALA A 628 0.75 -16.30 -7.13
CA ALA A 628 0.42 -15.24 -8.07
C ALA A 628 -1.06 -14.82 -7.98
N VAL A 629 -1.96 -15.78 -7.75
CA VAL A 629 -3.39 -15.53 -7.58
C VAL A 629 -3.70 -14.80 -6.26
N VAL A 630 -3.07 -15.21 -5.15
CA VAL A 630 -3.22 -14.52 -3.85
C VAL A 630 -2.69 -13.08 -3.92
N ASP A 631 -1.49 -12.88 -4.47
CA ASP A 631 -0.91 -11.53 -4.65
C ASP A 631 -1.82 -10.64 -5.52
N TRP A 632 -2.43 -11.21 -6.57
CA TRP A 632 -3.39 -10.50 -7.41
C TRP A 632 -4.71 -10.18 -6.70
N LEU A 633 -5.24 -11.12 -5.90
CA LEU A 633 -6.46 -10.90 -5.10
C LEU A 633 -6.25 -9.80 -4.06
N ASP A 634 -5.13 -9.84 -3.34
CA ASP A 634 -4.79 -8.83 -2.33
C ASP A 634 -4.64 -7.45 -2.98
N LEU A 635 -3.90 -7.34 -4.09
CA LEU A 635 -3.78 -6.09 -4.84
C LEU A 635 -5.14 -5.59 -5.37
N SER A 636 -5.99 -6.49 -5.86
CA SER A 636 -7.33 -6.12 -6.36
C SER A 636 -8.21 -5.59 -5.23
N MET A 637 -8.17 -6.23 -4.06
CA MET A 637 -8.87 -5.77 -2.86
C MET A 637 -8.35 -4.42 -2.34
N GLU A 638 -7.03 -4.20 -2.33
CA GLU A 638 -6.42 -2.91 -1.94
C GLU A 638 -6.82 -1.78 -2.88
N LEU A 639 -6.97 -2.07 -4.18
CA LEU A 639 -7.42 -1.11 -5.19
C LEU A 639 -8.95 -0.90 -5.18
N GLY A 640 -9.70 -1.69 -4.39
CA GLY A 640 -11.16 -1.69 -4.39
C GLY A 640 -11.77 -2.27 -5.67
N GLU A 641 -11.00 -2.99 -6.47
CA GLU A 641 -11.46 -3.71 -7.65
C GLU A 641 -12.02 -5.07 -7.24
N SER A 642 -13.35 -5.18 -7.15
CA SER A 642 -14.00 -6.48 -6.99
C SER A 642 -15.20 -6.61 -7.93
N PRO A 643 -15.44 -7.81 -8.52
CA PRO A 643 -16.59 -8.04 -9.38
C PRO A 643 -17.91 -7.86 -8.63
N LEU A 644 -18.98 -7.53 -9.36
CA LEU A 644 -20.32 -7.50 -8.79
C LEU A 644 -20.69 -8.89 -8.27
N ALA A 645 -21.09 -8.97 -7.00
CA ALA A 645 -21.75 -10.13 -6.45
C ALA A 645 -23.03 -10.40 -7.24
N THR A 646 -23.56 -11.60 -7.15
CA THR A 646 -24.83 -11.93 -7.79
C THR A 646 -25.96 -11.37 -6.97
N ASP A 647 -26.34 -10.14 -7.33
CA ASP A 647 -27.70 -9.69 -7.12
C ASP A 647 -28.50 -10.17 -8.33
N SER A 648 -29.61 -10.87 -8.07
CA SER A 648 -30.73 -11.00 -9.01
C SER A 648 -30.98 -9.66 -9.69
N ASP A 649 -31.38 -9.65 -10.97
CA ASP A 649 -31.67 -8.43 -11.73
C ASP A 649 -32.19 -7.31 -10.81
N TRP A 650 -31.40 -6.26 -10.59
CA TRP A 650 -31.70 -5.18 -9.61
C TRP A 650 -33.01 -4.43 -9.91
N THR A 651 -33.60 -4.69 -11.08
CA THR A 651 -34.91 -4.21 -11.50
C THR A 651 -36.09 -5.07 -11.00
N GLN A 652 -35.82 -6.29 -10.50
CA GLN A 652 -36.82 -7.25 -10.03
C GLN A 652 -36.95 -7.32 -8.50
N ASN A 653 -35.93 -6.91 -7.74
CA ASN A 653 -35.98 -6.91 -6.27
C ASN A 653 -36.72 -5.67 -5.74
N ASP A 654 -37.71 -5.87 -4.86
CA ASP A 654 -38.40 -4.78 -4.17
C ASP A 654 -37.58 -4.27 -2.98
N SER A 655 -36.52 -3.51 -3.26
CA SER A 655 -35.57 -3.02 -2.26
C SER A 655 -35.13 -1.57 -2.50
N VAL A 656 -34.83 -0.84 -1.43
CA VAL A 656 -34.30 0.53 -1.48
C VAL A 656 -32.91 0.55 -2.12
N ASN A 657 -32.75 1.35 -3.16
CA ASN A 657 -31.50 1.43 -3.93
C ASN A 657 -30.51 2.41 -3.29
N ILE A 658 -29.38 1.94 -2.80
CA ILE A 658 -28.30 2.78 -2.27
C ILE A 658 -27.16 2.83 -3.28
N LEU A 659 -26.85 4.01 -3.80
CA LEU A 659 -25.85 4.16 -4.84
C LEU A 659 -25.10 5.49 -4.77
N THR A 660 -23.95 5.56 -5.43
CA THR A 660 -23.24 6.84 -5.54
C THR A 660 -23.94 7.75 -6.54
N ILE A 661 -23.83 9.07 -6.34
CA ILE A 661 -24.34 10.07 -7.29
C ILE A 661 -23.77 9.86 -8.71
N HIS A 662 -22.53 9.37 -8.82
CA HIS A 662 -21.90 9.04 -10.10
C HIS A 662 -22.58 7.84 -10.77
N SER A 663 -22.81 6.77 -10.01
CA SER A 663 -23.53 5.57 -10.47
C SER A 663 -24.99 5.87 -10.84
N ALA A 664 -25.59 6.91 -10.24
CA ALA A 664 -26.96 7.33 -10.52
C ALA A 664 -27.14 7.95 -11.91
N LYS A 665 -26.04 8.33 -12.58
CA LYS A 665 -26.09 9.05 -13.84
C LYS A 665 -26.74 8.19 -14.92
N GLY A 666 -27.90 8.65 -15.41
CA GLY A 666 -28.70 7.93 -16.41
C GLY A 666 -29.87 7.15 -15.81
N LEU A 667 -29.88 6.92 -14.50
CA LEU A 667 -31.00 6.32 -13.77
C LEU A 667 -32.00 7.38 -13.33
N GLU A 668 -33.19 6.94 -12.90
CA GLU A 668 -34.28 7.79 -12.43
C GLU A 668 -35.14 7.05 -11.40
N PHE A 669 -35.55 7.76 -10.35
CA PHE A 669 -36.30 7.18 -9.22
C PHE A 669 -37.46 8.10 -8.82
N PRO A 670 -38.64 7.58 -8.49
CA PRO A 670 -39.74 8.36 -7.93
C PRO A 670 -39.35 9.20 -6.72
N VAL A 671 -38.65 8.59 -5.75
CA VAL A 671 -38.20 9.24 -4.51
C VAL A 671 -36.69 9.16 -4.37
N VAL A 672 -36.05 10.29 -4.06
CA VAL A 672 -34.59 10.36 -3.85
C VAL A 672 -34.25 11.03 -2.52
N PHE A 673 -33.38 10.41 -1.74
CA PHE A 673 -32.72 10.98 -0.58
C PHE A 673 -31.28 11.33 -0.92
N LEU A 674 -30.91 12.61 -0.83
CA LEU A 674 -29.52 13.08 -0.88
C LEU A 674 -29.02 13.28 0.55
N VAL A 675 -28.05 12.45 0.94
CA VAL A 675 -27.64 12.30 2.34
C VAL A 675 -26.22 12.80 2.61
N ASN A 676 -25.87 12.99 3.89
CA ASN A 676 -24.57 13.51 4.35
C ASN A 676 -24.24 14.92 3.81
N LEU A 677 -25.22 15.82 3.75
CA LEU A 677 -25.06 17.15 3.14
C LEU A 677 -24.36 18.15 4.08
N VAL A 678 -23.10 17.85 4.42
CA VAL A 678 -22.22 18.70 5.22
C VAL A 678 -20.88 18.97 4.53
N GLY A 679 -20.21 20.04 4.95
CA GLY A 679 -18.87 20.37 4.49
C GLY A 679 -17.87 19.23 4.72
N GLN A 680 -16.96 19.04 3.76
CA GLN A 680 -15.97 17.95 3.68
C GLN A 680 -16.53 16.55 3.34
N ARG A 681 -17.86 16.37 3.32
CA ARG A 681 -18.51 15.16 2.78
C ARG A 681 -19.16 15.44 1.44
N PHE A 682 -20.00 16.47 1.35
CA PHE A 682 -20.55 16.94 0.08
C PHE A 682 -20.82 18.46 0.15
N PRO A 683 -19.89 19.31 -0.31
CA PRO A 683 -18.72 19.02 -1.14
C PRO A 683 -17.59 18.28 -0.40
N THR A 684 -16.89 17.39 -1.12
CA THR A 684 -15.65 16.79 -0.63
C THR A 684 -14.53 17.82 -0.53
N SER A 685 -13.51 17.56 0.30
CA SER A 685 -12.29 18.37 0.25
C SER A 685 -11.49 18.07 -1.02
N GLU A 686 -11.02 19.12 -1.70
CA GLU A 686 -10.14 18.97 -2.85
C GLU A 686 -8.86 18.23 -2.42
N ARG A 687 -8.65 17.02 -2.95
CA ARG A 687 -7.38 16.32 -2.81
C ARG A 687 -6.53 16.66 -4.01
N LYS A 688 -5.59 17.59 -3.83
CA LYS A 688 -4.58 17.89 -4.86
C LYS A 688 -3.83 16.60 -5.17
N GLU A 689 -3.69 16.27 -6.45
CA GLU A 689 -2.84 15.15 -6.85
C GLU A 689 -1.42 15.38 -6.29
N PRO A 690 -0.72 14.35 -5.81
CA PRO A 690 0.65 14.50 -5.28
C PRO A 690 1.61 15.15 -6.27
N ILE A 691 1.29 15.07 -7.57
CA ILE A 691 1.97 15.78 -8.64
C ILE A 691 0.89 16.41 -9.53
N PRO A 692 0.47 17.66 -9.24
CA PRO A 692 -0.53 18.33 -10.06
C PRO A 692 0.02 18.59 -11.46
N ILE A 693 -0.87 18.56 -12.45
CA ILE A 693 -0.53 18.96 -13.81
C ILE A 693 -0.37 20.49 -13.79
N PRO A 694 0.80 21.05 -14.17
CA PRO A 694 0.94 22.49 -14.31
C PRO A 694 -0.15 23.06 -15.22
N ASP A 695 -0.76 24.18 -14.83
CA ASP A 695 -1.87 24.81 -15.56
C ASP A 695 -1.50 25.10 -17.02
N GLU A 696 -0.24 25.45 -17.28
CA GLU A 696 0.31 25.67 -18.63
C GLU A 696 0.24 24.43 -19.55
N LEU A 697 0.16 23.23 -18.98
CA LEU A 697 0.01 21.96 -19.72
C LEU A 697 -1.46 21.54 -19.90
N ILE A 698 -2.40 22.25 -19.27
CA ILE A 698 -3.84 22.04 -19.43
C ILE A 698 -4.28 22.80 -20.68
N LYS A 699 -4.69 22.05 -21.71
CA LYS A 699 -5.07 22.61 -23.02
C LYS A 699 -6.48 23.21 -23.04
N GLU A 700 -7.19 23.04 -21.94
CA GLU A 700 -8.57 23.47 -21.75
C GLU A 700 -8.59 24.86 -21.12
N ILE A 701 -9.59 25.68 -21.44
CA ILE A 701 -9.80 26.95 -20.74
C ILE A 701 -10.23 26.57 -19.32
N LEU A 702 -9.37 26.82 -18.34
CA LEU A 702 -9.70 26.64 -16.93
C LEU A 702 -10.82 27.64 -16.56
N PRO A 703 -11.92 27.18 -15.94
CA PRO A 703 -13.00 28.08 -15.51
C PRO A 703 -12.52 29.03 -14.42
N THR A 704 -13.22 30.15 -14.28
CA THR A 704 -12.92 31.16 -13.27
C THR A 704 -13.44 30.77 -11.89
N GLY A 705 -12.56 30.64 -10.89
CA GLY A 705 -12.92 30.32 -9.50
C GLY A 705 -12.54 28.90 -9.07
N ASP A 706 -13.21 28.37 -8.04
CA ASP A 706 -12.95 27.02 -7.50
C ASP A 706 -13.60 25.95 -8.40
N PHE A 707 -12.83 25.38 -9.33
CA PHE A 707 -13.28 24.34 -10.25
C PHE A 707 -13.83 23.10 -9.53
N HIS A 708 -13.19 22.70 -8.43
CA HIS A 708 -13.61 21.53 -7.67
C HIS A 708 -15.02 21.77 -7.09
N LEU A 709 -15.24 22.94 -6.48
CA LEU A 709 -16.56 23.29 -5.96
C LEU A 709 -17.62 23.41 -7.06
N GLN A 710 -17.26 23.97 -8.23
CA GLN A 710 -18.16 24.01 -9.39
C GLN A 710 -18.55 22.62 -9.88
N GLU A 711 -17.61 21.67 -9.91
CA GLU A 711 -17.87 20.28 -10.31
C GLU A 711 -18.71 19.54 -9.28
N GLU A 712 -18.45 19.73 -7.98
CA GLU A 712 -19.28 19.20 -6.90
C GLU A 712 -20.73 19.73 -6.97
N ARG A 713 -20.94 21.01 -7.34
CA ARG A 713 -22.29 21.55 -7.63
C ARG A 713 -22.94 20.88 -8.84
N ARG A 714 -22.18 20.58 -9.90
CA ARG A 714 -22.70 19.83 -11.06
C ARG A 714 -23.11 18.41 -10.66
N LEU A 715 -22.35 17.76 -9.78
CA LEU A 715 -22.72 16.45 -9.22
C LEU A 715 -23.99 16.56 -8.36
N PHE A 716 -24.11 17.59 -7.52
CA PHE A 716 -25.31 17.82 -6.72
C PHE A 716 -26.54 18.04 -7.61
N TYR A 717 -26.42 18.84 -8.67
CA TYR A 717 -27.45 19.00 -9.71
C TYR A 717 -27.85 17.67 -10.36
N VAL A 718 -26.88 16.81 -10.69
CA VAL A 718 -27.15 15.47 -11.22
C VAL A 718 -27.98 14.66 -10.23
N GLY A 719 -27.60 14.68 -8.94
CA GLY A 719 -28.33 14.03 -7.85
C GLY A 719 -29.78 14.50 -7.73
N MET A 720 -30.01 15.81 -7.69
CA MET A 720 -31.37 16.38 -7.62
C MET A 720 -32.24 15.96 -8.81
N THR A 721 -31.68 15.97 -10.02
CA THR A 721 -32.42 15.64 -11.26
C THR A 721 -32.60 14.13 -11.51
N ARG A 722 -32.22 13.27 -10.55
CA ARG A 722 -32.59 11.84 -10.57
C ARG A 722 -34.01 11.61 -10.05
N ALA A 723 -34.52 12.52 -9.21
CA ALA A 723 -35.84 12.43 -8.62
C ALA A 723 -36.94 12.76 -9.64
N LYS A 724 -38.00 11.94 -9.68
CA LYS A 724 -39.21 12.22 -10.46
C LYS A 724 -40.22 13.04 -9.66
N ASP A 725 -40.51 12.63 -8.42
CA ASP A 725 -41.66 13.13 -7.65
C ASP A 725 -41.24 13.83 -6.35
N LYS A 726 -40.47 13.16 -5.49
CA LYS A 726 -40.04 13.68 -4.18
C LYS A 726 -38.53 13.68 -4.01
N LEU A 727 -38.00 14.72 -3.38
CA LEU A 727 -36.59 14.89 -3.08
C LEU A 727 -36.41 15.29 -1.62
N PHE A 728 -35.54 14.57 -0.92
CA PHE A 728 -35.20 14.81 0.49
C PHE A 728 -33.72 15.14 0.63
N PHE A 729 -33.42 16.16 1.43
CA PHE A 729 -32.06 16.52 1.83
C PHE A 729 -31.84 16.15 3.29
N THR A 730 -30.73 15.49 3.60
CA THR A 730 -30.42 15.14 5.00
C THR A 730 -29.00 15.51 5.40
N ALA A 731 -28.84 15.92 6.66
CA ALA A 731 -27.55 16.21 7.27
C ALA A 731 -27.59 15.98 8.78
N ALA A 732 -26.43 15.63 9.35
CA ALA A 732 -26.15 15.64 10.78
C ALA A 732 -25.06 16.63 11.19
N ASP A 733 -25.03 17.03 12.47
CA ASP A 733 -23.97 17.86 13.06
C ASP A 733 -22.65 17.08 13.26
N PHE A 734 -22.74 15.83 13.71
CA PHE A 734 -21.60 14.98 14.08
C PHE A 734 -21.53 13.71 13.23
N TYR A 735 -20.32 13.37 12.76
CA TYR A 735 -20.04 12.15 12.01
C TYR A 735 -18.83 11.40 12.58
N GLY A 736 -19.01 10.10 12.86
CA GLY A 736 -17.99 9.25 13.47
C GLY A 736 -17.66 9.67 14.91
N GLU A 737 -16.45 9.42 15.38
CA GLU A 737 -15.98 9.80 16.73
C GLU A 737 -15.59 11.29 16.85
N GLY A 738 -15.79 12.09 15.80
CA GLY A 738 -15.41 13.49 15.77
C GLY A 738 -16.25 14.33 16.73
N LYS A 739 -15.61 14.97 17.72
CA LYS A 739 -16.25 15.92 18.65
C LYS A 739 -16.55 17.30 18.05
N ARG A 740 -16.22 17.53 16.78
CA ARG A 740 -16.38 18.82 16.11
C ARG A 740 -17.58 18.82 15.18
N GLU A 741 -18.51 19.73 15.45
CA GLU A 741 -19.67 20.02 14.62
C GLU A 741 -19.25 20.38 13.19
N LYS A 742 -19.93 19.76 12.22
CA LYS A 742 -19.73 20.01 10.79
C LYS A 742 -20.74 21.04 10.32
N LYS A 743 -20.25 22.08 9.63
CA LYS A 743 -21.12 23.05 8.97
C LYS A 743 -21.92 22.37 7.85
N LEU A 744 -23.20 22.75 7.73
CA LEU A 744 -24.06 22.35 6.63
C LEU A 744 -23.44 22.68 5.27
N SER A 745 -23.79 21.88 4.27
CA SER A 745 -23.34 22.09 2.90
C SER A 745 -23.85 23.43 2.36
N PRO A 746 -23.01 24.24 1.70
CA PRO A 746 -23.46 25.47 1.05
C PRO A 746 -24.54 25.19 -0.02
N PHE A 747 -24.55 23.99 -0.60
CA PHE A 747 -25.49 23.60 -1.65
C PHE A 747 -26.95 23.53 -1.15
N ILE A 748 -27.17 23.31 0.16
CA ILE A 748 -28.51 23.36 0.74
C ILE A 748 -29.05 24.79 0.68
N ALA A 749 -28.27 25.76 1.15
CA ALA A 749 -28.66 27.17 1.15
C ALA A 749 -28.81 27.72 -0.28
N GLU A 750 -27.91 27.32 -1.20
CA GLU A 750 -27.95 27.72 -2.61
C GLU A 750 -29.19 27.17 -3.36
N SER A 751 -29.79 26.06 -2.90
CA SER A 751 -30.96 25.45 -3.55
C SER A 751 -32.30 25.80 -2.88
N LEU A 752 -32.36 25.85 -1.54
CA LEU A 752 -33.60 26.12 -0.80
C LEU A 752 -33.80 27.61 -0.45
N GLY A 753 -32.75 28.43 -0.51
CA GLY A 753 -32.76 29.82 -0.03
C GLY A 753 -32.35 29.95 1.44
N LEU A 754 -31.98 31.16 1.85
CA LEU A 754 -31.38 31.49 3.16
C LEU A 754 -32.36 31.40 4.35
N THR A 755 -33.67 31.32 4.13
CA THR A 755 -34.71 31.26 5.16
C THR A 755 -35.21 29.84 5.38
N MET A 756 -34.46 29.05 6.15
CA MET A 756 -34.88 27.71 6.56
C MET A 756 -35.04 27.64 8.08
N ASN A 757 -36.30 27.50 8.53
CA ASN A 757 -36.61 26.98 9.88
C ASN A 757 -36.58 25.45 9.81
N TYR A 758 -35.52 24.82 10.30
CA TYR A 758 -35.43 23.36 10.41
C TYR A 758 -35.65 22.93 11.87
N LYS A 759 -36.41 21.84 12.05
CA LYS A 759 -36.57 21.20 13.36
C LYS A 759 -35.41 20.22 13.56
N LEU A 760 -34.58 20.46 14.57
CA LEU A 760 -33.59 19.49 15.05
C LEU A 760 -34.34 18.30 15.68
N ILE A 761 -34.13 17.11 15.13
CA ILE A 761 -34.68 15.88 15.71
C ILE A 761 -33.64 15.33 16.70
N THR A 762 -33.82 15.63 17.98
CA THR A 762 -33.05 15.01 19.07
C THR A 762 -33.83 13.83 19.64
N ASN A 763 -33.49 12.62 19.19
CA ASN A 763 -34.01 11.40 19.84
C ASN A 763 -33.17 11.10 21.10
N ASN A 764 -33.36 11.90 22.15
CA ASN A 764 -32.85 11.58 23.48
C ASN A 764 -33.77 10.55 24.15
N GLN A 765 -33.74 9.30 23.68
CA GLN A 765 -34.31 8.16 24.43
C GLN A 765 -33.23 7.30 25.11
N GLN A 766 -31.95 7.61 24.90
CA GLN A 766 -30.87 6.93 25.59
C GLN A 766 -30.58 7.68 26.90
N LEU A 767 -30.99 7.08 28.03
CA LEU A 767 -30.67 7.57 29.37
C LEU A 767 -29.15 7.79 29.47
N THR A 768 -28.71 8.93 30.00
CA THR A 768 -27.29 9.12 30.27
C THR A 768 -26.84 8.18 31.38
N LEU A 769 -25.54 7.95 31.54
CA LEU A 769 -25.02 7.11 32.63
C LEU A 769 -25.51 7.58 34.01
N LEU A 770 -25.77 8.87 34.18
CA LEU A 770 -26.28 9.47 35.41
C LEU A 770 -27.80 9.26 35.58
N ASP A 771 -28.54 9.11 34.48
CA ASP A 771 -29.99 8.85 34.47
C ASP A 771 -30.30 7.35 34.53
N TYR A 772 -29.32 6.50 34.19
CA TYR A 772 -29.43 5.05 34.32
C TYR A 772 -29.31 4.65 35.80
N GLN A 773 -30.45 4.45 36.46
CA GLN A 773 -30.49 3.78 37.76
C GLN A 773 -30.65 2.28 37.55
N PRO A 774 -29.61 1.46 37.81
CA PRO A 774 -29.81 0.02 37.87
C PRO A 774 -30.78 -0.28 39.00
N ILE A 775 -31.76 -1.14 38.74
CA ILE A 775 -32.66 -1.67 39.77
C ILE A 775 -31.76 -2.28 40.85
N PRO A 776 -31.80 -1.78 42.10
CA PRO A 776 -30.89 -2.24 43.14
C PRO A 776 -31.25 -3.68 43.51
N THR A 777 -30.54 -4.64 42.94
CA THR A 777 -30.55 -6.01 43.43
C THR A 777 -29.80 -6.03 44.76
N PRO A 778 -30.40 -6.53 45.86
CA PRO A 778 -29.73 -6.61 47.14
C PRO A 778 -28.47 -7.46 46.98
N ARG A 779 -27.29 -6.85 47.19
CA ARG A 779 -26.03 -7.60 47.23
C ARG A 779 -26.01 -8.38 48.55
N PRO A 780 -25.83 -9.71 48.53
CA PRO A 780 -25.67 -10.46 49.77
C PRO A 780 -24.41 -9.97 50.48
N THR A 781 -24.55 -9.62 51.76
CA THR A 781 -23.44 -9.37 52.67
C THR A 781 -22.65 -10.65 52.82
N MET A 782 -21.50 -10.74 52.15
CA MET A 782 -20.54 -11.81 52.38
C MET A 782 -19.92 -11.62 53.77
N ASN A 783 -20.36 -12.43 54.74
CA ASN A 783 -19.61 -12.63 55.96
C ASN A 783 -18.29 -13.31 55.58
N HIS A 784 -17.17 -12.64 55.86
CA HIS A 784 -15.84 -13.24 55.73
C HIS A 784 -15.67 -14.30 56.83
N GLU A 785 -15.92 -15.57 56.50
CA GLU A 785 -15.46 -16.69 57.33
C GLU A 785 -13.93 -16.69 57.36
N LEU A 786 -13.36 -16.76 58.57
CA LEU A 786 -11.92 -16.86 58.80
C LEU A 786 -11.40 -18.10 58.08
N THR A 787 -10.56 -17.91 57.05
CA THR A 787 -9.98 -19.02 56.30
C THR A 787 -8.87 -19.65 57.15
N THR A 788 -9.08 -20.86 57.67
CA THR A 788 -8.04 -21.58 58.44
C THR A 788 -6.93 -22.07 57.51
N ILE A 789 -5.69 -21.67 57.76
CA ILE A 789 -4.53 -22.04 56.94
C ILE A 789 -3.81 -23.23 57.56
N ASN A 790 -3.84 -24.38 56.87
CA ASN A 790 -3.26 -25.63 57.37
C ASN A 790 -1.89 -25.95 56.75
N TYR A 791 -1.46 -25.18 55.75
CA TYR A 791 -0.20 -25.35 55.03
C TYR A 791 0.41 -24.00 54.63
N LEU A 792 1.71 -23.83 54.86
CA LEU A 792 2.48 -22.67 54.39
C LEU A 792 3.83 -23.08 53.77
N SER A 793 4.14 -22.52 52.62
CA SER A 793 5.49 -22.53 52.05
C SER A 793 6.15 -21.15 52.13
N TYR A 794 7.47 -21.11 51.99
CA TYR A 794 8.18 -19.83 51.94
C TYR A 794 7.68 -18.93 50.80
N SER A 795 7.46 -19.49 49.61
CA SER A 795 6.92 -18.74 48.46
C SER A 795 5.54 -18.15 48.72
N GLN A 796 4.70 -18.84 49.51
CA GLN A 796 3.39 -18.36 49.93
C GLN A 796 3.51 -17.14 50.87
N ILE A 797 4.39 -17.22 51.87
CA ILE A 797 4.65 -16.11 52.80
C ILE A 797 5.21 -14.91 52.03
N GLN A 798 6.19 -15.12 51.15
CA GLN A 798 6.78 -14.06 50.33
C GLN A 798 5.72 -13.37 49.46
N THR A 799 4.83 -14.14 48.81
CA THR A 799 3.76 -13.57 47.98
C THR A 799 2.82 -12.69 48.81
N PHE A 800 2.50 -13.09 50.06
CA PHE A 800 1.68 -12.30 50.96
C PHE A 800 2.37 -11.02 51.42
N LEU A 801 3.67 -11.09 51.76
CA LEU A 801 4.48 -9.93 52.14
C LEU A 801 4.63 -8.92 50.99
N ASP A 802 4.77 -9.43 49.77
CA ASP A 802 4.80 -8.60 48.56
C ASP A 802 3.44 -7.92 48.36
N CYS A 803 2.35 -8.70 48.39
CA CYS A 803 0.98 -8.19 48.31
C CYS A 803 -0.08 -9.23 48.77
N PRO A 804 -0.88 -8.93 49.80
CA PRO A 804 -1.96 -9.81 50.26
C PRO A 804 -3.01 -10.11 49.18
N LEU A 805 -3.36 -9.14 48.33
CA LEU A 805 -4.29 -9.38 47.22
C LEU A 805 -3.72 -10.37 46.20
N HIS A 806 -2.42 -10.31 45.94
CA HIS A 806 -1.72 -11.24 45.05
C HIS A 806 -1.76 -12.67 45.64
N TYR A 807 -1.53 -12.80 46.95
CA TYR A 807 -1.68 -14.07 47.65
C TYR A 807 -3.10 -14.65 47.50
N LYS A 808 -4.14 -13.83 47.71
CA LYS A 808 -5.54 -14.25 47.54
C LYS A 808 -5.83 -14.71 46.11
N ALA A 809 -5.42 -13.95 45.10
CA ALA A 809 -5.63 -14.30 43.70
C ALA A 809 -4.97 -15.64 43.32
N ARG A 810 -3.72 -15.84 43.76
CA ARG A 810 -2.90 -16.99 43.37
C ARG A 810 -3.19 -18.27 44.16
N TYR A 811 -3.33 -18.19 45.48
CA TYR A 811 -3.42 -19.38 46.34
C TYR A 811 -4.84 -19.67 46.85
N ILE A 812 -5.67 -18.64 47.07
CA ILE A 812 -7.05 -18.83 47.54
C ILE A 812 -8.00 -19.03 46.35
N LEU A 813 -8.01 -18.09 45.40
CA LEU A 813 -8.86 -18.14 44.21
C LEU A 813 -8.30 -19.05 43.11
N LYS A 814 -7.01 -19.39 43.18
CA LYS A 814 -6.31 -20.27 42.23
C LYS A 814 -6.50 -19.83 40.77
N LEU A 815 -6.41 -18.53 40.54
CA LEU A 815 -6.58 -17.98 39.19
C LEU A 815 -5.40 -18.42 38.31
N PRO A 816 -5.67 -18.99 37.12
CA PRO A 816 -4.60 -19.45 36.23
C PRO A 816 -3.87 -18.25 35.62
N THR A 817 -2.54 -18.24 35.72
CA THR A 817 -1.68 -17.29 35.02
C THR A 817 -0.67 -18.01 34.15
N THR A 818 -0.24 -17.34 33.09
CA THR A 818 0.87 -17.83 32.27
C THR A 818 2.16 -17.70 33.07
N PRO A 819 3.02 -18.74 33.11
CA PRO A 819 4.29 -18.65 33.82
C PRO A 819 5.14 -17.53 33.22
N SER A 820 5.92 -16.84 34.05
CA SER A 820 6.86 -15.83 33.57
C SER A 820 8.10 -16.50 32.95
N ALA A 821 8.76 -15.82 32.01
CA ALA A 821 10.00 -16.32 31.39
C ALA A 821 11.07 -16.73 32.42
N ALA A 822 11.18 -16.00 33.54
CA ALA A 822 12.11 -16.32 34.62
C ALA A 822 11.73 -17.62 35.36
N LEU A 823 10.43 -17.85 35.60
CA LEU A 823 9.94 -19.06 36.24
C LEU A 823 10.16 -20.28 35.34
N SER A 824 9.76 -20.20 34.06
CA SER A 824 9.98 -21.28 33.08
C SER A 824 11.45 -21.62 32.92
N PHE A 825 12.31 -20.59 32.85
CA PHE A 825 13.76 -20.76 32.78
C PHE A 825 14.33 -21.42 34.05
N GLY A 826 13.89 -21.01 35.23
CA GLY A 826 14.30 -21.62 36.50
C GLY A 826 13.96 -23.10 36.55
N ILE A 827 12.72 -23.47 36.22
CA ILE A 827 12.28 -24.87 36.18
C ILE A 827 13.15 -25.71 35.23
N ALA A 828 13.43 -25.18 34.03
CA ALA A 828 14.26 -25.87 33.04
C ALA A 828 15.70 -26.08 33.51
N VAL A 829 16.31 -25.08 34.16
CA VAL A 829 17.69 -25.18 34.68
C VAL A 829 17.77 -26.14 35.86
N HIS A 830 16.86 -26.07 36.83
CA HIS A 830 16.84 -26.99 37.99
C HIS A 830 16.63 -28.46 37.55
N GLY A 831 15.68 -28.70 36.65
CA GLY A 831 15.47 -30.02 36.06
C GLY A 831 16.72 -30.54 35.34
N SER A 832 17.43 -29.65 34.64
CA SER A 832 18.67 -29.99 33.96
C SER A 832 19.81 -30.29 34.94
N LEU A 833 19.93 -29.58 36.05
CA LEU A 833 20.93 -29.86 37.09
C LEU A 833 20.69 -31.24 37.73
N LYS A 834 19.43 -31.60 38.02
CA LYS A 834 19.09 -32.95 38.48
C LYS A 834 19.48 -34.03 37.46
N ASP A 835 19.15 -33.81 36.19
CA ASP A 835 19.50 -34.74 35.11
C ASP A 835 21.02 -34.84 34.91
N ILE A 836 21.78 -33.77 35.13
CA ILE A 836 23.25 -33.79 35.10
C ILE A 836 23.82 -34.74 36.15
N PHE A 837 23.25 -34.86 37.34
CA PHE A 837 23.75 -35.80 38.36
C PHE A 837 23.24 -37.24 38.17
N THR A 838 22.04 -37.41 37.62
CA THR A 838 21.37 -38.72 37.51
C THR A 838 21.62 -39.44 36.19
N LEU A 839 21.80 -38.72 35.08
CA LEU A 839 22.00 -39.33 33.76
C LEU A 839 23.49 -39.58 33.45
N PRO A 840 23.80 -40.65 32.69
CA PRO A 840 25.17 -40.98 32.28
C PRO A 840 25.70 -40.01 31.21
N THR A 841 24.82 -39.47 30.35
CA THR A 841 25.18 -38.49 29.32
C THR A 841 25.38 -37.12 29.97
N LYS A 842 26.49 -36.44 29.66
CA LYS A 842 26.78 -35.06 30.14
C LYS A 842 26.65 -34.02 29.03
N ASP A 843 25.84 -34.29 28.01
CA ASP A 843 25.53 -33.33 26.95
C ASP A 843 24.52 -32.30 27.46
N VAL A 844 25.01 -31.11 27.78
CA VAL A 844 24.23 -29.98 28.30
C VAL A 844 23.07 -29.62 27.38
N THR A 845 23.32 -29.57 26.08
CA THR A 845 22.31 -29.13 25.10
C THR A 845 21.18 -30.15 25.01
N ALA A 846 21.49 -31.45 25.03
CA ALA A 846 20.48 -32.51 25.03
C ALA A 846 19.63 -32.51 26.31
N ILE A 847 20.28 -32.36 27.47
CA ILE A 847 19.61 -32.32 28.78
C ILE A 847 18.70 -31.08 28.88
N LEU A 848 19.21 -29.91 28.47
CA LEU A 848 18.43 -28.68 28.53
C LEU A 848 17.22 -28.72 27.60
N LYS A 849 17.36 -29.27 26.37
CA LYS A 849 16.22 -29.46 25.46
C LYS A 849 15.13 -30.35 26.04
N LYS A 850 15.52 -31.43 26.73
CA LYS A 850 14.57 -32.35 27.37
C LYS A 850 13.74 -31.66 28.46
N ASN A 851 14.36 -30.76 29.23
CA ASN A 851 13.71 -30.07 30.35
C ASN A 851 13.20 -28.66 29.99
N TRP A 852 13.28 -28.26 28.72
CA TRP A 852 12.91 -26.91 28.29
C TRP A 852 11.40 -26.69 28.39
N VAL A 853 11.00 -25.56 28.98
CA VAL A 853 9.60 -25.15 29.11
C VAL A 853 9.36 -23.97 28.15
N PRO A 854 8.69 -24.16 27.00
CA PRO A 854 8.55 -23.11 25.97
C PRO A 854 7.56 -21.98 26.34
N GLU A 855 6.90 -22.08 27.48
CA GLU A 855 5.88 -21.12 27.92
C GLU A 855 6.49 -19.90 28.63
N GLY A 856 5.83 -18.74 28.51
CA GLY A 856 6.20 -17.53 29.27
C GLY A 856 7.18 -16.59 28.57
N TYR A 857 7.69 -16.97 27.40
CA TYR A 857 8.53 -16.10 26.57
C TYR A 857 7.69 -15.24 25.62
N LEU A 858 8.10 -13.97 25.43
CA LEU A 858 7.43 -13.01 24.54
C LEU A 858 7.40 -13.42 23.06
N ASN A 859 8.44 -14.11 22.57
CA ASN A 859 8.57 -14.58 21.19
C ASN A 859 9.69 -15.64 21.07
N LYS A 860 9.77 -16.35 19.95
CA LYS A 860 10.81 -17.38 19.69
C LYS A 860 12.25 -16.85 19.81
N LYS A 861 12.51 -15.57 19.50
CA LYS A 861 13.86 -15.00 19.65
C LYS A 861 14.25 -14.87 21.13
N HIS A 862 13.33 -14.37 21.95
CA HIS A 862 13.48 -14.25 23.39
C HIS A 862 13.64 -15.63 24.05
N GLU A 863 12.87 -16.62 23.62
CA GLU A 863 13.05 -18.02 24.02
C GLU A 863 14.47 -18.53 23.71
N GLN A 864 14.96 -18.30 22.48
CA GLN A 864 16.30 -18.71 22.07
C GLN A 864 17.42 -18.01 22.89
N GLU A 865 17.25 -16.73 23.22
CA GLU A 865 18.17 -15.98 24.07
C GLU A 865 18.27 -16.63 25.46
N TYR A 866 17.14 -17.00 26.07
CA TYR A 866 17.13 -17.73 27.34
C TYR A 866 17.71 -19.14 27.20
N PHE A 867 17.46 -19.84 26.10
CA PHE A 867 18.03 -21.17 25.84
C PHE A 867 19.57 -21.12 25.83
N THR A 868 20.14 -20.20 25.06
CA THR A 868 21.60 -20.00 25.00
C THR A 868 22.20 -19.54 26.34
N LYS A 869 21.44 -18.79 27.14
CA LYS A 869 21.84 -18.42 28.50
C LYS A 869 21.88 -19.64 29.42
N GLY A 870 20.89 -20.52 29.34
CA GLY A 870 20.83 -21.78 30.09
C GLY A 870 22.00 -22.70 29.75
N GLU A 871 22.32 -22.84 28.46
CA GLU A 871 23.49 -23.63 28.02
C GLU A 871 24.78 -23.11 28.65
N LYS A 872 25.02 -21.79 28.62
CA LYS A 872 26.22 -21.20 29.24
C LYS A 872 26.32 -21.51 30.73
N ILE A 873 25.22 -21.36 31.47
CA ILE A 873 25.17 -21.60 32.90
C ILE A 873 25.48 -23.07 33.22
N LEU A 874 24.85 -24.00 32.50
CA LEU A 874 25.02 -25.44 32.74
C LEU A 874 26.40 -25.95 32.30
N THR A 875 26.95 -25.45 31.20
CA THR A 875 28.33 -25.75 30.78
C THR A 875 29.33 -25.27 31.82
N HIS A 876 29.19 -24.03 32.31
CA HIS A 876 30.04 -23.49 33.36
C HIS A 876 29.95 -24.31 34.65
N PHE A 877 28.74 -24.73 35.03
CA PHE A 877 28.52 -25.60 36.19
C PHE A 877 29.24 -26.96 36.05
N LEU A 878 29.17 -27.59 34.87
CA LEU A 878 29.88 -28.85 34.60
C LEU A 878 31.40 -28.69 34.65
N GLU A 879 31.94 -27.56 34.20
CA GLU A 879 33.38 -27.35 34.14
C GLU A 879 34.00 -27.02 35.50
N HIS A 880 33.26 -26.33 36.40
CA HIS A 880 33.86 -25.73 37.60
C HIS A 880 33.27 -26.23 38.93
N GLU A 881 32.03 -26.74 38.93
CA GLU A 881 31.30 -27.08 40.16
C GLU A 881 30.94 -28.58 40.25
N TYR A 882 30.88 -29.29 39.13
CA TYR A 882 30.59 -30.71 39.08
C TYR A 882 31.82 -31.56 39.41
N ASP A 883 31.76 -32.31 40.51
CA ASP A 883 32.78 -33.30 40.87
C ASP A 883 32.21 -34.73 40.70
N PRO A 884 32.79 -35.58 39.82
CA PRO A 884 32.40 -36.97 39.67
C PRO A 884 32.52 -37.81 40.94
N LYS A 885 33.40 -37.43 41.88
CA LYS A 885 33.66 -38.17 43.12
C LYS A 885 32.71 -37.82 44.26
N HIS A 886 32.07 -36.67 44.20
CA HIS A 886 31.20 -36.15 45.26
C HIS A 886 29.76 -36.07 44.76
N GLN A 887 29.02 -37.18 44.91
CA GLN A 887 27.62 -37.23 44.51
C GLN A 887 26.69 -36.72 45.62
N PRO A 888 25.67 -35.92 45.26
CA PRO A 888 24.66 -35.48 46.21
C PRO A 888 23.87 -36.66 46.74
N SER A 889 23.49 -36.60 48.01
CA SER A 889 22.67 -37.62 48.66
C SER A 889 21.21 -37.52 48.23
N LEU A 890 20.68 -36.30 48.14
CA LEU A 890 19.31 -36.02 47.69
C LEU A 890 19.30 -34.84 46.70
N LEU A 891 18.38 -34.91 45.73
CA LEU A 891 18.19 -33.89 44.69
C LEU A 891 16.71 -33.61 44.47
N GLU A 892 16.33 -32.33 44.51
CA GLU A 892 14.98 -31.84 44.24
C GLU A 892 13.91 -32.50 45.12
N GLU A 893 14.22 -32.71 46.41
CA GLU A 893 13.42 -33.45 47.38
C GLU A 893 12.32 -32.57 48.00
N MET A 894 11.08 -33.05 47.98
CA MET A 894 9.94 -32.35 48.58
C MET A 894 9.82 -32.72 50.05
N PHE A 895 9.63 -31.73 50.92
CA PHE A 895 9.39 -31.98 52.34
C PHE A 895 8.07 -31.37 52.81
N THR A 896 7.47 -31.98 53.82
CA THR A 896 6.36 -31.42 54.58
C THR A 896 6.53 -31.80 56.04
N VAL A 897 6.58 -30.80 56.91
CA VAL A 897 6.91 -30.97 58.31
C VAL A 897 5.86 -30.26 59.18
N PRO A 898 5.33 -30.93 60.22
CA PRO A 898 4.39 -30.30 61.15
C PRO A 898 5.14 -29.33 62.08
N LEU A 899 4.70 -28.07 62.10
CA LEU A 899 5.24 -27.06 63.02
C LEU A 899 4.46 -27.06 64.35
N ASN A 900 3.15 -27.28 64.26
CA ASN A 900 2.21 -27.52 65.35
C ASN A 900 1.04 -28.42 64.83
N PRO A 901 0.06 -28.81 65.67
CA PRO A 901 -1.04 -29.68 65.24
C PRO A 901 -1.93 -29.13 64.11
N MET A 902 -1.95 -27.81 63.90
CA MET A 902 -2.82 -27.16 62.91
C MET A 902 -2.10 -26.73 61.63
N LEU A 903 -0.79 -26.44 61.68
CA LEU A 903 -0.01 -25.87 60.59
C LEU A 903 1.17 -26.77 60.20
N LYS A 904 1.20 -27.13 58.91
CA LYS A 904 2.33 -27.80 58.26
C LYS A 904 3.12 -26.79 57.43
N ILE A 905 4.44 -26.91 57.44
CA ILE A 905 5.30 -26.18 56.50
C ILE A 905 5.80 -27.14 55.43
N GLY A 906 6.02 -26.64 54.22
CA GLY A 906 6.60 -27.45 53.16
C GLY A 906 7.36 -26.62 52.13
N GLY A 907 8.15 -27.34 51.34
CA GLY A 907 9.02 -26.77 50.33
C GLY A 907 9.73 -27.86 49.54
N LYS A 908 10.66 -27.44 48.71
CA LYS A 908 11.51 -28.28 47.88
C LYS A 908 12.96 -27.93 48.16
N ILE A 909 13.78 -28.93 48.44
CA ILE A 909 15.23 -28.76 48.64
C ILE A 909 15.92 -29.16 47.34
N ASP A 910 16.72 -28.27 46.76
CA ASP A 910 17.34 -28.53 45.46
C ASP A 910 18.45 -29.58 45.54
N ARG A 911 19.37 -29.47 46.51
CA ARG A 911 20.48 -30.43 46.70
C ARG A 911 20.88 -30.58 48.17
N VAL A 912 21.20 -31.81 48.57
CA VAL A 912 21.75 -32.15 49.89
C VAL A 912 23.02 -32.99 49.73
N ASP A 913 24.13 -32.51 50.30
CA ASP A 913 25.41 -33.20 50.33
C ASP A 913 25.77 -33.61 51.76
N VAL A 914 26.43 -34.76 51.93
CA VAL A 914 26.96 -35.23 53.22
C VAL A 914 28.47 -35.01 53.23
N LEU A 915 28.95 -34.18 54.14
CA LEU A 915 30.37 -33.85 54.29
C LEU A 915 31.11 -34.99 55.03
N GLU A 916 32.42 -35.08 54.83
CA GLU A 916 33.27 -36.15 55.41
C GLU A 916 33.23 -36.23 56.95
N ASN A 917 32.85 -35.13 57.61
CA ASN A 917 32.70 -35.02 59.06
C ASN A 917 31.30 -35.43 59.59
N GLY A 918 30.41 -35.92 58.72
CA GLY A 918 29.04 -36.31 59.07
C GLY A 918 28.04 -35.17 59.21
N GLN A 919 28.45 -33.94 58.88
CA GLN A 919 27.57 -32.77 58.71
C GLN A 919 26.87 -32.80 57.35
N ILE A 920 25.77 -32.07 57.22
CA ILE A 920 25.04 -31.96 55.95
C ILE A 920 25.13 -30.54 55.40
N GLU A 921 25.28 -30.43 54.08
CA GLU A 921 25.22 -29.16 53.35
C GLU A 921 23.99 -29.14 52.45
N ILE A 922 23.08 -28.19 52.70
CA ILE A 922 21.88 -27.97 51.88
C ILE A 922 22.17 -26.81 50.94
N ILE A 923 22.08 -27.07 49.64
CA ILE A 923 22.37 -26.09 48.58
C ILE A 923 21.07 -25.75 47.85
N ASP A 924 20.77 -24.45 47.76
CA ASP A 924 19.64 -23.90 46.99
C ASP A 924 20.18 -23.08 45.81
N TYR A 925 19.70 -23.43 44.61
CA TYR A 925 20.17 -22.86 43.36
C TYR A 925 19.37 -21.61 43.00
N LYS A 926 20.08 -20.54 42.64
CA LYS A 926 19.47 -19.29 42.15
C LYS A 926 19.94 -18.97 40.74
N THR A 927 18.98 -18.85 39.82
CA THR A 927 19.19 -18.56 38.39
C THR A 927 19.14 -17.07 38.03
N GLY A 928 19.05 -16.18 39.03
CA GLY A 928 19.01 -14.73 38.83
C GLY A 928 20.24 -14.01 39.40
N LYS A 929 20.37 -12.72 39.09
CA LYS A 929 21.47 -11.85 39.54
C LYS A 929 21.54 -11.69 41.05
N ILE A 930 22.72 -11.36 41.56
CA ILE A 930 22.93 -11.04 42.98
C ILE A 930 22.39 -9.61 43.29
N PRO A 931 21.46 -9.44 44.25
CA PRO A 931 21.05 -8.18 44.84
C PRO A 931 22.21 -7.49 45.56
N LYS A 932 22.22 -6.16 45.52
CA LYS A 932 23.36 -5.33 45.93
C LYS A 932 23.72 -5.36 47.43
N ASP A 933 22.84 -5.86 48.32
CA ASP A 933 23.00 -5.78 49.79
C ASP A 933 23.10 -7.16 50.51
N ARG A 934 23.52 -8.24 49.81
CA ARG A 934 23.21 -9.62 50.22
C ARG A 934 24.00 -10.24 51.37
N GLU A 935 25.18 -9.76 51.74
CA GLU A 935 25.96 -10.32 52.88
C GLU A 935 25.24 -10.14 54.22
N LYS A 936 24.48 -9.04 54.41
CA LYS A 936 23.63 -8.84 55.59
C LYS A 936 22.32 -9.62 55.53
N THR A 937 21.82 -9.95 54.33
CA THR A 937 20.50 -10.60 54.14
C THR A 937 20.56 -12.12 54.21
N ALA A 938 21.69 -12.77 53.90
CA ALA A 938 21.83 -14.23 54.01
C ALA A 938 21.74 -14.72 55.48
N VAL A 939 22.19 -13.89 56.42
CA VAL A 939 22.13 -14.18 57.86
C VAL A 939 20.69 -14.19 58.39
N ASP A 940 19.77 -13.42 57.80
CA ASP A 940 18.37 -13.34 58.22
C ASP A 940 17.39 -14.01 57.23
N ASP A 941 17.89 -14.77 56.25
CA ASP A 941 17.04 -15.40 55.24
C ASP A 941 16.12 -16.47 55.86
N LEU A 942 14.82 -16.19 55.80
CA LEU A 942 13.76 -17.07 56.28
C LEU A 942 13.66 -18.33 55.40
N GLN A 943 14.00 -18.28 54.11
CA GLN A 943 13.97 -19.45 53.22
C GLN A 943 14.92 -20.55 53.68
N LEU A 944 16.18 -20.19 53.98
CA LEU A 944 17.16 -21.14 54.49
C LEU A 944 16.76 -21.71 55.86
N SER A 945 16.05 -20.91 56.66
CA SER A 945 15.52 -21.35 57.94
C SER A 945 14.41 -22.40 57.78
N PHE A 946 13.62 -22.39 56.71
CA PHE A 946 12.68 -23.47 56.37
C PHE A 946 13.41 -24.80 56.11
N TYR A 947 14.53 -24.77 55.38
CA TYR A 947 15.32 -25.96 55.08
C TYR A 947 16.01 -26.51 56.33
N SER A 948 16.55 -25.64 57.18
CA SER A 948 17.15 -26.03 58.45
C SER A 948 16.12 -26.64 59.41
N LEU A 949 14.93 -26.03 59.54
CA LEU A 949 13.81 -26.62 60.31
C LEU A 949 13.41 -27.99 59.78
N ALA A 950 13.32 -28.15 58.45
CA ALA A 950 12.98 -29.42 57.84
C ALA A 950 14.03 -30.49 58.16
N ALA A 951 15.30 -30.16 58.00
CA ALA A 951 16.42 -31.06 58.24
C ALA A 951 16.60 -31.45 59.72
N THR A 952 16.17 -30.62 60.67
CA THR A 952 16.17 -30.96 62.10
C THR A 952 14.97 -31.82 62.51
N ILE A 953 13.79 -31.62 61.91
CA ILE A 953 12.56 -32.32 62.34
C ILE A 953 12.32 -33.64 61.59
N LEU A 954 12.75 -33.74 60.33
CA LEU A 954 12.62 -34.98 59.54
C LEU A 954 13.48 -36.09 60.15
N LYS A 955 12.88 -37.26 60.38
CA LYS A 955 13.54 -38.44 60.97
C LYS A 955 14.20 -39.37 59.94
N THR A 956 14.22 -38.97 58.68
CA THR A 956 14.75 -39.77 57.55
C THR A 956 16.20 -39.40 57.28
N ASP A 957 17.08 -40.38 57.07
CA ASP A 957 18.48 -40.15 56.65
C ASP A 957 18.52 -39.43 55.29
N PRO A 958 19.38 -38.42 55.04
CA PRO A 958 20.48 -37.86 55.86
C PRO A 958 20.06 -36.73 56.84
N PHE A 959 18.76 -36.50 57.02
CA PHE A 959 18.23 -35.51 57.97
C PHE A 959 18.29 -36.01 59.42
N ASN A 960 17.73 -35.26 60.39
CA ASN A 960 17.87 -35.46 61.85
C ASN A 960 19.24 -35.07 62.42
N LYS A 961 19.73 -33.89 62.02
CA LYS A 961 20.98 -33.29 62.50
C LYS A 961 20.72 -32.08 63.40
N LYS A 962 21.69 -31.74 64.27
CA LYS A 962 21.62 -30.50 65.06
C LYS A 962 21.74 -29.28 64.14
N PRO A 963 21.14 -28.14 64.48
CA PRO A 963 21.20 -26.92 63.64
C PRO A 963 22.62 -26.48 63.27
N GLU A 964 23.58 -26.68 64.17
CA GLU A 964 24.99 -26.31 64.01
C GLU A 964 25.74 -27.24 63.03
N ASP A 965 25.22 -28.45 62.82
CA ASP A 965 25.76 -29.46 61.90
C ASP A 965 25.13 -29.37 60.49
N ILE A 966 24.34 -28.32 60.24
CA ILE A 966 23.65 -28.06 58.98
C ILE A 966 24.22 -26.79 58.37
N LYS A 967 24.99 -26.95 57.29
CA LYS A 967 25.50 -25.85 56.48
C LYS A 967 24.48 -25.52 55.39
N LEU A 968 24.09 -24.26 55.28
CA LEU A 968 23.09 -23.78 54.33
C LEU A 968 23.78 -22.89 53.30
N THR A 969 23.72 -23.26 52.03
CA THR A 969 24.44 -22.56 50.95
C THR A 969 23.50 -22.09 49.86
N LEU A 970 23.58 -20.81 49.50
CA LEU A 970 22.96 -20.25 48.30
C LEU A 970 23.98 -20.20 47.17
N LEU A 971 23.70 -20.85 46.05
CA LEU A 971 24.55 -20.82 44.86
C LEU A 971 23.90 -20.01 43.74
N TYR A 972 24.53 -18.90 43.35
CA TYR A 972 24.13 -18.10 42.19
C TYR A 972 24.78 -18.62 40.93
N LEU A 973 23.99 -19.27 40.08
CA LEU A 973 24.50 -19.97 38.91
C LEU A 973 25.01 -19.03 37.79
N GLU A 974 24.52 -17.78 37.73
CA GLU A 974 24.98 -16.80 36.74
C GLU A 974 26.39 -16.27 37.03
N GLU A 975 26.73 -16.07 38.30
CA GLU A 975 27.97 -15.44 38.75
C GLU A 975 28.93 -16.43 39.45
N ASN A 976 28.49 -17.68 39.62
CA ASN A 976 29.15 -18.76 40.34
C ASN A 976 29.63 -18.38 41.76
N THR A 977 28.79 -17.67 42.50
CA THR A 977 29.10 -17.25 43.88
C THR A 977 28.32 -18.09 44.88
N ARG A 978 29.03 -18.56 45.91
CA ARG A 978 28.50 -19.36 47.01
C ARG A 978 28.44 -18.50 48.28
N PHE A 979 27.30 -18.51 48.95
CA PHE A 979 27.12 -17.89 50.28
C PHE A 979 26.66 -18.96 51.26
N SER A 980 27.52 -19.32 52.21
CA SER A 980 27.24 -20.35 53.22
C SER A 980 26.98 -19.72 54.59
N THR A 981 25.98 -20.23 55.29
CA THR A 981 25.61 -19.81 56.65
C THR A 981 25.18 -21.04 57.48
N THR A 982 25.17 -20.90 58.80
CA THR A 982 24.59 -21.87 59.73
C THR A 982 23.51 -21.18 60.58
N ARG A 983 22.65 -21.95 61.25
CA ARG A 983 21.59 -21.42 62.11
C ARG A 983 21.78 -21.93 63.54
N SER A 984 21.68 -21.03 64.52
CA SER A 984 21.63 -21.41 65.92
C SER A 984 20.23 -21.89 66.33
N ALA A 985 20.13 -22.66 67.40
CA ALA A 985 18.83 -23.10 67.92
C ALA A 985 17.90 -21.92 68.28
N ALA A 986 18.46 -20.81 68.77
CA ALA A 986 17.70 -19.59 69.07
C ALA A 986 17.12 -18.93 67.80
N GLN A 987 17.89 -18.89 66.71
CA GLN A 987 17.44 -18.34 65.43
C GLN A 987 16.32 -19.19 64.80
N LEU A 988 16.38 -20.51 64.94
CA LEU A 988 15.31 -21.39 64.45
C LEU A 988 14.01 -21.23 65.24
N GLU A 989 14.08 -21.06 66.55
CA GLU A 989 12.88 -20.82 67.36
C GLU A 989 12.27 -19.44 67.04
N GLN A 990 13.10 -18.43 66.80
CA GLN A 990 12.64 -17.13 66.31
C GLN A 990 11.96 -17.24 64.92
N ALA A 991 12.55 -17.98 63.99
CA ALA A 991 11.95 -18.22 62.67
C ALA A 991 10.61 -18.96 62.78
N LYS A 992 10.51 -19.95 63.68
CA LYS A 992 9.26 -20.67 63.97
C LYS A 992 8.16 -19.74 64.48
N GLN A 993 8.48 -18.85 65.42
CA GLN A 993 7.54 -17.84 65.91
C GLN A 993 7.11 -16.86 64.81
N GLN A 994 8.04 -16.45 63.94
CA GLN A 994 7.72 -15.59 62.80
C GLN A 994 6.76 -16.26 61.82
N ILE A 995 6.96 -17.55 61.50
CA ILE A 995 6.07 -18.31 60.60
C ILE A 995 4.65 -18.40 61.19
N LEU A 996 4.53 -18.65 62.50
CA LEU A 996 3.23 -18.69 63.19
C LEU A 996 2.53 -17.32 63.14
N ASN A 997 3.26 -16.23 63.38
CA ASN A 997 2.71 -14.88 63.27
C ASN A 997 2.22 -14.58 61.84
N TYR A 998 2.97 -14.99 60.81
CA TYR A 998 2.51 -14.82 59.43
C TYR A 998 1.26 -15.65 59.12
N ALA A 999 1.14 -16.88 59.64
CA ALA A 999 -0.07 -17.68 59.49
C ALA A 999 -1.30 -16.98 60.09
N ASP A 1000 -1.15 -16.38 61.28
CA ASP A 1000 -2.21 -15.61 61.92
C ASP A 1000 -2.56 -14.33 61.15
N GLN A 1001 -1.55 -13.61 60.64
CA GLN A 1001 -1.75 -12.40 59.84
C GLN A 1001 -2.49 -12.69 58.53
N ILE A 1002 -2.16 -13.77 57.82
CA ILE A 1002 -2.85 -14.15 56.59
C ILE A 1002 -4.30 -14.53 56.91
N SER A 1003 -4.54 -15.27 57.99
CA SER A 1003 -5.89 -15.71 58.39
C SER A 1003 -6.80 -14.53 58.78
N ARG A 1004 -6.24 -13.44 59.31
CA ARG A 1004 -6.95 -12.20 59.70
C ARG A 1004 -6.92 -11.10 58.63
N SER A 1005 -6.26 -11.31 57.51
CA SER A 1005 -6.07 -10.29 56.47
C SER A 1005 -7.37 -10.00 55.71
N ASP A 1006 -7.59 -8.73 55.39
CA ASP A 1006 -8.62 -8.30 54.43
C ASP A 1006 -8.16 -8.42 52.97
N PHE A 1007 -6.94 -8.91 52.76
CA PHE A 1007 -6.29 -9.11 51.46
C PHE A 1007 -6.25 -7.86 50.57
N LYS A 1008 -6.09 -6.68 51.17
CA LYS A 1008 -5.89 -5.44 50.39
C LYS A 1008 -4.51 -5.38 49.72
N CYS A 1009 -4.44 -4.63 48.63
CA CYS A 1009 -3.18 -4.39 47.92
C CYS A 1009 -2.28 -3.42 48.68
N THR A 1010 -0.98 -3.71 48.74
CA THR A 1010 0.06 -2.92 49.44
C THR A 1010 0.86 -1.98 48.54
N GLY A 1011 0.69 -2.06 47.21
CA GLY A 1011 1.38 -1.18 46.25
C GLY A 1011 2.81 -1.58 45.85
N LYS A 1012 3.47 -2.50 46.57
CA LYS A 1012 4.91 -2.80 46.39
C LYS A 1012 5.29 -3.52 45.09
N TYR A 1013 4.40 -4.37 44.57
CA TYR A 1013 4.67 -5.24 43.41
C TYR A 1013 3.80 -4.91 42.17
N CYS A 1014 3.24 -3.70 42.09
CA CYS A 1014 2.17 -3.41 41.13
C CYS A 1014 2.63 -3.31 39.65
N ALA A 1015 3.89 -2.96 39.39
CA ALA A 1015 4.38 -2.75 38.02
C ALA A 1015 4.37 -4.04 37.17
N ASN A 1016 4.73 -5.17 37.78
CA ASN A 1016 4.84 -6.48 37.13
C ASN A 1016 3.81 -7.49 37.69
N CYS A 1017 2.68 -7.01 38.23
CA CYS A 1017 1.64 -7.87 38.79
C CYS A 1017 0.76 -8.49 37.70
N GLU A 1018 0.71 -9.82 37.65
CA GLU A 1018 -0.14 -10.60 36.72
C GLU A 1018 -1.65 -10.37 36.95
N PHE A 1019 -2.03 -9.93 38.16
CA PHE A 1019 -3.42 -9.74 38.58
C PHE A 1019 -3.83 -8.26 38.65
N LYS A 1020 -3.11 -7.36 37.98
CA LYS A 1020 -3.37 -5.91 38.04
C LYS A 1020 -4.82 -5.52 37.75
N ILE A 1021 -5.51 -6.25 36.87
CA ILE A 1021 -6.92 -5.99 36.52
C ILE A 1021 -7.91 -6.21 37.68
N LEU A 1022 -7.55 -7.03 38.66
CA LEU A 1022 -8.36 -7.30 39.87
C LEU A 1022 -8.06 -6.31 41.00
N CYS A 1023 -7.15 -5.38 40.77
CA CYS A 1023 -6.63 -4.47 41.77
C CYS A 1023 -7.23 -3.08 41.56
N ASP A 1024 -7.95 -2.58 42.56
CA ASP A 1024 -8.47 -1.21 42.57
C ASP A 1024 -7.39 -0.16 42.92
N PHE A 1025 -6.19 -0.61 43.29
CA PHE A 1025 -5.07 0.26 43.61
C PHE A 1025 -4.49 0.87 42.33
N LYS A 1026 -4.80 2.15 42.10
CA LYS A 1026 -4.20 2.93 41.02
C LYS A 1026 -2.74 3.22 41.36
N THR A 1027 -1.83 2.70 40.54
CA THR A 1027 -0.44 3.15 40.52
C THR A 1027 -0.39 4.54 39.90
N ASP A 1028 0.03 5.55 40.65
CA ASP A 1028 0.42 6.86 40.10
C ASP A 1028 1.61 6.76 39.15
#